data_AF-A0A2J6TSY7-F1
#
_entry.id   AF-A0A2J6TSY7-F1
#
_cell.length_a   1.000
_cell.length_b   1.000
_cell.length_c   1.000
_cell.angle_alpha   90.00
_cell.angle_beta   90.00
_cell.angle_gamma   90.00
#
_symmetry.space_group_name_H-M   'P 1'
#
loop_
_entity.id
_entity.type
_entity.pdbx_description
1 polymer ?
#
loop_
_entity_poly.entity_id
_entity_poly.type
_entity_poly.pdbx_seq_one_letter_code
_entity_poly.pdbx_strand_id
1 'polypeptide(L)'
;MPPRSKSLAVLAFALFAVYLLFWHDDNSHSLNYDPPPSSNIVDAYLQDMEAAEEAEAARNAAEWKAKGYTDLSEGFVEPDPPITPPEPPQVIEAVESSTSPAEVTIATADPVPPPPSGPQTHSRINLKEDFERDYVTLGQQQTVGLIYGTTLNDLIDFGAHDGFATSAALIASDTALGYSPTPPYKYDVYPDYNSKAWKAANKGTYKPCHGPDGPIEDMLVFSGRPKSFGEPPMGSYIALEIDSNLCFERETRLGRYGFKEENSTGSVRKRADWDFVDWGFLQQECALRNSDRYGQVQGDPRAGNSPSGGNSNLSTVHSRGGKSRRLETIPVEDSQHPGRKSSPTVPEAKSRTAIIVRTHSNQNWTENDKQNIRALISELSLGSGGEYQVYLSVQVKDETLPIWTDTNTYNEAVQNIVPNEFWNMTVLWNDAKMKETYPLILPEVNNVHQSQWLSVQHFAQDYPHFDFYWNWELDTRYTGHYYNLLERLDAFAKAQPRKYLWERNERYYIPAYHGPYDKFRKMVEPETDKYTVWGPPPNPYIRPVGPKRPNVDPKKDHYTWGVGEAADYISLAPLFNPILTKWVGKHDIWGFLGPENTPRRAAIGTQSRCSKLLLDTMHKENLKGNHASSEMTPQTVALLHGLKAVYAPIPMFFDRAWGGAMLAKYFNPGPRGESGNTPQSAFSWGNEMRFNGTTWYYRATPPTRLYNNWLGWEDSGIGGPEWEKAHGRICLPPMLLHPVKDPVKTPPGFSSKSELPYESKKPQ
;
A
#
# COMPACT_ATOMS: atom_id res chain seq x y z
N MET A 1 61.41 30.70 -50.20
CA MET A 1 60.46 29.56 -50.08
C MET A 1 59.79 29.59 -48.70
N PRO A 2 58.57 29.05 -48.54
CA PRO A 2 57.78 28.97 -47.30
C PRO A 2 58.01 27.58 -46.65
N PRO A 3 57.09 26.88 -45.92
CA PRO A 3 55.81 27.22 -45.23
C PRO A 3 55.82 26.79 -43.73
N ARG A 4 54.77 26.77 -42.90
CA ARG A 4 53.40 27.37 -42.78
C ARG A 4 53.00 27.28 -41.29
N SER A 5 52.43 28.34 -40.69
CA SER A 5 51.73 28.28 -39.37
C SER A 5 50.20 28.39 -39.51
N LYS A 6 49.66 28.23 -40.73
CA LYS A 6 48.27 28.54 -41.07
C LYS A 6 47.24 27.43 -40.81
N SER A 7 47.64 26.26 -40.30
CA SER A 7 46.75 25.08 -40.25
C SER A 7 45.77 25.06 -39.06
N LEU A 8 46.15 25.53 -37.86
CA LEU A 8 45.23 25.49 -36.71
C LEU A 8 44.14 26.59 -36.78
N ALA A 9 44.50 27.81 -37.16
CA ALA A 9 43.52 28.90 -37.26
C ALA A 9 42.43 28.63 -38.31
N VAL A 10 42.79 27.98 -39.43
CA VAL A 10 41.83 27.60 -40.48
C VAL A 10 40.94 26.44 -40.03
N LEU A 11 41.44 25.49 -39.23
CA LEU A 11 40.61 24.42 -38.68
C LEU A 11 39.57 24.97 -37.68
N ALA A 12 39.98 25.90 -36.81
CA ALA A 12 39.08 26.56 -35.87
C ALA A 12 38.01 27.39 -36.59
N PHE A 13 38.39 28.16 -37.63
CA PHE A 13 37.42 28.92 -38.43
C PHE A 13 36.49 28.03 -39.25
N ALA A 14 36.97 26.89 -39.76
CA ALA A 14 36.12 25.93 -40.47
C ALA A 14 35.09 25.28 -39.55
N LEU A 15 35.48 24.88 -38.33
CA LEU A 15 34.55 24.33 -37.35
C LEU A 15 33.52 25.38 -36.87
N PHE A 16 33.93 26.64 -36.70
CA PHE A 16 33.01 27.73 -36.33
C PHE A 16 32.08 28.13 -37.49
N ALA A 17 32.54 28.06 -38.74
CA ALA A 17 31.70 28.29 -39.92
C ALA A 17 30.71 27.15 -40.16
N VAL A 18 31.08 25.89 -39.88
CA VAL A 18 30.16 24.75 -39.89
C VAL A 18 29.13 24.89 -38.77
N TYR A 19 29.53 25.30 -37.56
CA TYR A 19 28.61 25.60 -36.45
C TYR A 19 27.58 26.68 -36.83
N LEU A 20 28.02 27.77 -37.49
CA LEU A 20 27.11 28.83 -37.96
C LEU A 20 26.23 28.42 -39.16
N LEU A 21 26.69 27.51 -40.02
CA LEU A 21 25.89 26.97 -41.13
C LEU A 21 24.81 25.97 -40.68
N PHE A 22 24.96 25.36 -39.50
CA PHE A 22 23.94 24.49 -38.87
C PHE A 22 23.12 25.20 -37.78
N TRP A 23 23.39 26.49 -37.51
CA TRP A 23 22.70 27.26 -36.46
C TRP A 23 22.11 28.58 -36.98
N HIS A 24 21.76 28.62 -38.27
CA HIS A 24 20.98 29.72 -38.82
C HIS A 24 20.04 29.29 -39.96
N ASP A 25 19.13 28.36 -39.66
CA ASP A 25 17.83 28.30 -40.34
C ASP A 25 16.76 27.86 -39.33
N ASP A 26 15.90 28.83 -38.99
CA ASP A 26 14.44 28.73 -38.90
C ASP A 26 13.91 29.79 -37.93
N ASN A 27 13.46 30.89 -38.53
CA ASN A 27 12.53 31.81 -37.90
C ASN A 27 11.15 31.55 -38.53
N SER A 28 10.13 31.32 -37.71
CA SER A 28 8.72 31.29 -38.08
C SER A 28 8.27 30.31 -39.19
N HIS A 29 8.08 29.04 -38.83
CA HIS A 29 6.85 28.34 -39.21
C HIS A 29 6.15 27.78 -37.97
N SER A 30 4.98 28.32 -37.67
CA SER A 30 4.07 27.81 -36.64
C SER A 30 3.43 26.51 -37.13
N LEU A 31 4.13 25.39 -36.95
CA LEU A 31 3.48 24.09 -36.93
C LEU A 31 2.85 23.91 -35.56
N ASN A 32 1.52 23.96 -35.51
CA ASN A 32 0.75 23.39 -34.41
C ASN A 32 1.06 21.89 -34.38
N TYR A 33 2.04 21.50 -33.58
CA TYR A 33 2.16 20.14 -33.12
C TYR A 33 1.34 20.06 -31.83
N ASP A 34 0.07 19.71 -31.97
CA ASP A 34 -0.70 19.25 -30.82
C ASP A 34 0.12 18.11 -30.17
N PRO A 35 0.44 18.18 -28.86
CA PRO A 35 1.12 17.08 -28.22
C PRO A 35 0.25 15.83 -28.39
N PRO A 36 0.81 14.69 -28.84
CA PRO A 36 0.03 13.47 -28.89
C PRO A 36 -0.50 13.19 -27.46
N PRO A 37 -1.76 12.77 -27.31
CA PRO A 37 -2.32 12.49 -26.00
C PRO A 37 -1.41 11.50 -25.28
N SER A 38 -1.14 11.78 -24.01
CA SER A 38 -0.21 11.04 -23.17
C SER A 38 -0.64 9.57 -23.06
N SER A 39 -0.06 8.69 -23.87
CA SER A 39 -0.31 7.25 -23.77
C SER A 39 0.52 6.69 -22.62
N ASN A 40 -0.03 6.79 -21.40
CA ASN A 40 0.58 6.17 -20.23
C ASN A 40 0.41 4.65 -20.28
N ILE A 41 1.16 3.91 -19.45
CA ILE A 41 0.84 2.48 -19.25
C ILE A 41 -0.55 2.28 -18.65
N VAL A 42 -1.17 3.30 -18.04
CA VAL A 42 -2.59 3.24 -17.67
C VAL A 42 -3.48 3.18 -18.92
N ASP A 43 -3.19 3.94 -19.98
CA ASP A 43 -3.97 3.89 -21.22
C ASP A 43 -3.67 2.63 -22.03
N ALA A 44 -2.43 2.13 -22.01
CA ALA A 44 -2.09 0.82 -22.58
C ALA A 44 -2.75 -0.33 -21.78
N TYR A 45 -2.71 -0.27 -20.44
CA TYR A 45 -3.43 -1.18 -19.54
C TYR A 45 -4.93 -1.16 -19.78
N LEU A 46 -5.53 0.01 -20.02
CA LEU A 46 -6.94 0.15 -20.36
C LEU A 46 -7.26 -0.38 -21.75
N GLN A 47 -6.43 -0.11 -22.77
CA GLN A 47 -6.62 -0.64 -24.12
C GLN A 47 -6.43 -2.17 -24.17
N ASP A 48 -5.44 -2.69 -23.46
CA ASP A 48 -5.20 -4.14 -23.33
C ASP A 48 -6.28 -4.80 -22.44
N MET A 49 -6.81 -4.11 -21.42
CA MET A 49 -8.00 -4.57 -20.67
C MET A 49 -9.25 -4.59 -21.53
N GLU A 50 -9.59 -3.52 -22.25
CA GLU A 50 -10.74 -3.47 -23.16
C GLU A 50 -10.62 -4.55 -24.23
N ALA A 51 -9.43 -4.76 -24.82
CA ALA A 51 -9.19 -5.83 -25.78
C ALA A 51 -9.30 -7.24 -25.17
N ALA A 52 -8.82 -7.44 -23.93
CA ALA A 52 -8.95 -8.71 -23.22
C ALA A 52 -10.40 -8.99 -22.80
N GLU A 53 -11.14 -7.96 -22.38
CA GLU A 53 -12.57 -7.99 -22.05
C GLU A 53 -13.43 -8.31 -23.27
N GLU A 54 -13.20 -7.67 -24.42
CA GLU A 54 -13.88 -7.99 -25.68
C GLU A 54 -13.57 -9.42 -26.12
N ALA A 55 -12.30 -9.84 -26.05
CA ALA A 55 -11.89 -11.21 -26.37
C ALA A 55 -12.52 -12.24 -25.42
N GLU A 56 -12.64 -11.96 -24.13
CA GLU A 56 -13.25 -12.88 -23.17
C GLU A 56 -14.79 -12.89 -23.24
N ALA A 57 -15.42 -11.74 -23.46
CA ALA A 57 -16.85 -11.66 -23.74
C ALA A 57 -17.20 -12.46 -25.01
N ALA A 58 -16.38 -12.34 -26.06
CA ALA A 58 -16.53 -13.14 -27.28
C ALA A 58 -16.31 -14.65 -27.02
N ARG A 59 -15.30 -15.04 -26.23
CA ARG A 59 -15.08 -16.45 -25.83
C ARG A 59 -16.26 -17.02 -25.04
N ASN A 60 -16.74 -16.29 -24.02
CA ASN A 60 -17.88 -16.70 -23.19
C ASN A 60 -19.17 -16.80 -24.01
N ALA A 61 -19.43 -15.83 -24.90
CA ALA A 61 -20.59 -15.86 -25.81
C ALA A 61 -20.50 -17.04 -26.80
N ALA A 62 -19.31 -17.33 -27.33
CA ALA A 62 -19.08 -18.50 -28.18
C ALA A 62 -19.28 -19.82 -27.43
N GLU A 63 -18.81 -19.92 -26.18
CA GLU A 63 -18.96 -21.12 -25.36
C GLU A 63 -20.42 -21.36 -24.94
N TRP A 64 -21.18 -20.31 -24.61
CA TRP A 64 -22.62 -20.40 -24.32
C TRP A 64 -23.41 -20.86 -25.56
N LYS A 65 -23.07 -20.32 -26.74
CA LYS A 65 -23.65 -20.71 -28.01
C LYS A 65 -23.29 -22.15 -28.40
N ALA A 66 -22.06 -22.59 -28.14
CA ALA A 66 -21.61 -23.97 -28.35
C ALA A 66 -22.26 -24.98 -27.40
N LYS A 67 -22.61 -24.55 -26.17
CA LYS A 67 -23.38 -25.35 -25.20
C LYS A 67 -24.90 -25.32 -25.44
N GLY A 68 -25.37 -24.68 -26.52
CA GLY A 68 -26.77 -24.72 -26.94
C GLY A 68 -27.72 -23.80 -26.17
N TYR A 69 -27.19 -22.88 -25.35
CA TYR A 69 -28.02 -21.93 -24.61
C TYR A 69 -28.41 -20.73 -25.49
N THR A 70 -29.46 -20.91 -26.29
CA THR A 70 -30.16 -19.80 -26.97
C THR A 70 -31.49 -19.54 -26.29
N ASP A 71 -31.56 -18.40 -25.58
CA ASP A 71 -32.76 -17.84 -24.94
C ASP A 71 -33.42 -18.71 -23.83
N LEU A 72 -33.47 -18.17 -22.62
CA LEU A 72 -34.22 -18.73 -21.49
C LEU A 72 -35.08 -17.66 -20.83
N SER A 73 -35.90 -16.98 -21.63
CA SER A 73 -37.21 -16.53 -21.16
C SER A 73 -38.19 -17.71 -21.10
N GLU A 74 -38.08 -18.55 -20.04
CA GLU A 74 -39.13 -19.36 -19.38
C GLU A 74 -38.53 -20.57 -18.61
N GLY A 75 -39.10 -20.87 -17.44
CA GLY A 75 -39.14 -22.24 -16.90
C GLY A 75 -37.91 -22.83 -16.21
N PHE A 76 -37.57 -22.35 -15.01
CA PHE A 76 -36.93 -23.20 -13.98
C PHE A 76 -37.82 -23.24 -12.73
N VAL A 77 -38.18 -24.44 -12.29
CA VAL A 77 -38.94 -24.67 -11.06
C VAL A 77 -37.93 -24.93 -9.93
N GLU A 78 -37.92 -24.06 -8.92
CA GLU A 78 -37.15 -24.28 -7.69
C GLU A 78 -37.83 -25.35 -6.81
N PRO A 79 -37.06 -26.18 -6.07
CA PRO A 79 -37.61 -27.05 -5.03
C PRO A 79 -37.94 -26.26 -3.75
N ASP A 80 -39.05 -26.60 -3.09
CA ASP A 80 -39.58 -25.88 -1.93
C ASP A 80 -38.58 -25.74 -0.75
N PRO A 81 -38.53 -24.57 -0.07
CA PRO A 81 -37.70 -24.36 1.11
C PRO A 81 -38.32 -24.97 2.39
N PRO A 82 -37.50 -25.49 3.33
CA PRO A 82 -38.01 -25.99 4.61
C PRO A 82 -38.39 -24.85 5.58
N ILE A 83 -39.70 -24.69 5.80
CA ILE A 83 -40.40 -24.34 7.05
C ILE A 83 -39.70 -23.33 8.01
N THR A 84 -40.22 -22.08 7.97
CA THR A 84 -40.27 -21.00 8.99
C THR A 84 -39.07 -20.76 9.93
N PRO A 85 -38.49 -19.54 9.95
CA PRO A 85 -37.59 -19.10 11.01
C PRO A 85 -38.35 -18.83 12.33
N PRO A 86 -37.69 -18.94 13.51
CA PRO A 86 -38.29 -18.61 14.80
C PRO A 86 -38.43 -17.09 15.00
N GLU A 87 -39.43 -16.67 15.78
CA GLU A 87 -39.66 -15.27 16.14
C GLU A 87 -38.51 -14.66 16.96
N PRO A 88 -38.27 -13.34 16.85
CA PRO A 88 -37.26 -12.64 17.64
C PRO A 88 -37.65 -12.59 19.13
N PRO A 89 -36.69 -12.74 20.06
CA PRO A 89 -36.98 -12.65 21.49
C PRO A 89 -37.38 -11.23 21.90
N GLN A 90 -38.35 -11.13 22.82
CA GLN A 90 -38.83 -9.85 23.33
C GLN A 90 -37.75 -9.08 24.09
N VAL A 91 -37.71 -7.76 23.88
CA VAL A 91 -36.83 -6.84 24.58
C VAL A 91 -37.26 -6.74 26.04
N ILE A 92 -36.33 -6.99 26.97
CA ILE A 92 -36.48 -6.67 28.39
C ILE A 92 -35.76 -5.34 28.62
N GLU A 93 -36.48 -4.34 29.12
CA GLU A 93 -35.91 -3.04 29.48
C GLU A 93 -34.87 -3.16 30.60
N ALA A 94 -33.71 -2.52 30.42
CA ALA A 94 -32.76 -2.23 31.48
C ALA A 94 -32.40 -0.75 31.42
N VAL A 95 -32.50 -0.09 32.57
CA VAL A 95 -32.54 1.38 32.73
C VAL A 95 -31.20 2.05 32.38
N GLU A 96 -31.27 3.26 31.82
CA GLU A 96 -30.16 4.13 31.41
C GLU A 96 -29.25 4.58 32.58
N SER A 97 -27.97 4.85 32.29
CA SER A 97 -27.35 6.12 32.71
C SER A 97 -26.02 6.41 31.97
N SER A 98 -26.04 7.33 31.00
CA SER A 98 -25.10 8.48 30.93
C SER A 98 -25.37 9.32 29.67
N THR A 99 -25.61 10.61 29.86
CA THR A 99 -25.91 11.56 28.78
C THR A 99 -24.64 12.17 28.19
N SER A 100 -24.48 12.11 26.86
CA SER A 100 -23.61 12.99 26.08
C SER A 100 -24.40 13.50 24.86
N PRO A 101 -24.33 14.79 24.49
CA PRO A 101 -25.14 15.33 23.41
C PRO A 101 -24.68 14.83 22.04
N ALA A 102 -25.64 14.60 21.14
CA ALA A 102 -25.44 13.95 19.85
C ALA A 102 -24.31 14.57 19.01
N GLU A 103 -23.30 13.76 18.68
CA GLU A 103 -22.27 14.12 17.71
C GLU A 103 -22.82 14.11 16.29
N VAL A 104 -22.37 15.08 15.47
CA VAL A 104 -22.49 14.99 14.01
C VAL A 104 -21.27 14.28 13.47
N THR A 105 -21.24 12.96 13.64
CA THR A 105 -20.30 12.06 12.96
C THR A 105 -20.69 11.90 11.49
N ILE A 106 -19.71 11.74 10.60
CA ILE A 106 -19.97 11.46 9.16
C ILE A 106 -20.58 10.05 8.98
N ALA A 107 -20.41 9.16 9.95
CA ALA A 107 -21.37 8.11 10.22
C ALA A 107 -22.62 8.71 10.87
N THR A 108 -23.58 9.19 10.06
CA THR A 108 -24.91 9.54 10.55
C THR A 108 -25.68 8.27 10.90
N ALA A 109 -26.58 8.35 11.89
CA ALA A 109 -27.60 7.33 12.08
C ALA A 109 -28.43 7.20 10.79
N ASP A 110 -28.77 5.97 10.39
CA ASP A 110 -29.41 5.71 9.10
C ASP A 110 -30.66 6.60 8.92
N PRO A 111 -30.82 7.32 7.79
CA PRO A 111 -32.02 8.09 7.54
C PRO A 111 -33.24 7.15 7.51
N VAL A 112 -34.34 7.59 8.14
CA VAL A 112 -35.56 6.80 8.30
C VAL A 112 -36.00 6.22 6.95
N PRO A 113 -36.13 4.88 6.81
CA PRO A 113 -36.57 4.27 5.56
C PRO A 113 -37.93 4.81 5.12
N PRO A 114 -38.16 5.01 3.81
CA PRO A 114 -39.51 5.29 3.32
C PRO A 114 -40.45 4.13 3.70
N PRO A 115 -41.73 4.40 4.04
CA PRO A 115 -42.65 3.37 4.47
C PRO A 115 -42.84 2.30 3.38
N PRO A 116 -43.02 1.01 3.75
CA PRO A 116 -42.99 -0.10 2.81
C PRO A 116 -44.12 -0.01 1.78
N SER A 117 -43.76 0.10 0.51
CA SER A 117 -44.67 0.18 -0.63
C SER A 117 -45.23 -1.20 -1.02
N GLY A 118 -46.18 -1.69 -0.24
CA GLY A 118 -47.08 -2.80 -0.61
C GLY A 118 -46.41 -4.18 -0.79
N PRO A 119 -47.16 -5.17 -1.33
CA PRO A 119 -46.64 -6.53 -1.53
C PRO A 119 -45.60 -6.53 -2.66
N GLN A 120 -44.33 -6.77 -2.31
CA GLN A 120 -43.26 -6.84 -3.30
C GLN A 120 -43.31 -8.17 -4.07
N THR A 121 -43.60 -8.09 -5.36
CA THR A 121 -43.22 -9.13 -6.33
C THR A 121 -41.69 -9.33 -6.29
N HIS A 122 -41.20 -10.55 -6.52
CA HIS A 122 -39.76 -10.88 -6.53
C HIS A 122 -38.98 -10.17 -7.65
N SER A 123 -38.72 -8.87 -7.51
CA SER A 123 -37.75 -8.13 -8.31
C SER A 123 -36.34 -8.52 -7.86
N ARG A 124 -35.49 -8.95 -8.81
CA ARG A 124 -34.07 -9.20 -8.53
C ARG A 124 -33.43 -7.92 -7.97
N ILE A 125 -32.91 -7.96 -6.75
CA ILE A 125 -32.27 -6.81 -6.11
C ILE A 125 -31.02 -6.43 -6.92
N ASN A 126 -31.07 -5.29 -7.61
CA ASN A 126 -29.92 -4.76 -8.34
C ASN A 126 -29.12 -3.80 -7.43
N LEU A 127 -28.16 -4.35 -6.68
CA LEU A 127 -27.29 -3.57 -5.79
C LEU A 127 -26.38 -2.55 -6.52
N LYS A 128 -26.33 -2.54 -7.86
CA LYS A 128 -25.66 -1.49 -8.64
C LYS A 128 -26.53 -0.25 -8.78
N GLU A 129 -27.73 -0.39 -9.35
CA GLU A 129 -28.70 0.71 -9.50
C GLU A 129 -29.08 1.34 -8.15
N ASP A 130 -29.19 0.50 -7.12
CA ASP A 130 -29.38 0.92 -5.74
C ASP A 130 -28.24 1.81 -5.25
N PHE A 131 -26.98 1.41 -5.47
CA PHE A 131 -25.82 2.20 -5.09
C PHE A 131 -25.75 3.52 -5.86
N GLU A 132 -26.02 3.51 -7.17
CA GLU A 132 -26.02 4.70 -8.03
C GLU A 132 -27.03 5.75 -7.56
N ARG A 133 -28.27 5.33 -7.31
CA ARG A 133 -29.33 6.19 -6.76
C ARG A 133 -28.94 6.76 -5.40
N ASP A 134 -28.41 5.92 -4.51
CA ASP A 134 -28.03 6.35 -3.16
C ASP A 134 -26.80 7.30 -3.22
N TYR A 135 -25.83 7.05 -4.11
CA TYR A 135 -24.65 7.90 -4.36
C TYR A 135 -25.04 9.29 -4.90
N VAL A 136 -26.00 9.37 -5.82
CA VAL A 136 -26.58 10.64 -6.30
C VAL A 136 -27.32 11.35 -5.18
N THR A 137 -28.13 10.62 -4.40
CA THR A 137 -28.93 11.17 -3.29
C THR A 137 -28.05 11.76 -2.18
N LEU A 138 -27.03 11.02 -1.73
CA LEU A 138 -26.03 11.50 -0.78
C LEU A 138 -25.19 12.66 -1.35
N GLY A 139 -24.97 12.68 -2.67
CA GLY A 139 -24.31 13.79 -3.37
C GLY A 139 -25.09 15.11 -3.39
N GLN A 140 -26.38 15.10 -3.02
CA GLN A 140 -27.23 16.30 -2.90
C GLN A 140 -27.34 16.81 -1.44
N GLN A 141 -26.78 16.09 -0.47
CA GLN A 141 -26.82 16.49 0.94
C GLN A 141 -25.78 17.57 1.25
N GLN A 142 -26.06 18.41 2.26
CA GLN A 142 -25.10 19.40 2.77
C GLN A 142 -23.82 18.78 3.38
N THR A 143 -23.83 17.46 3.61
CA THR A 143 -22.70 16.67 4.13
C THR A 143 -21.71 16.23 3.05
N VAL A 144 -22.01 16.45 1.76
CA VAL A 144 -21.11 16.10 0.66
C VAL A 144 -19.82 16.92 0.74
N GLY A 145 -18.68 16.26 0.61
CA GLY A 145 -17.37 16.91 0.58
C GLY A 145 -16.86 17.48 1.90
N LEU A 146 -17.48 17.19 3.06
CA LEU A 146 -17.01 17.68 4.37
C LEU A 146 -15.59 17.24 4.76
N ILE A 147 -15.01 16.25 4.06
CA ILE A 147 -13.61 15.84 4.21
C ILE A 147 -12.60 16.81 3.59
N TYR A 148 -13.03 17.74 2.72
CA TYR A 148 -12.15 18.71 2.06
C TYR A 148 -12.11 20.04 2.83
N GLY A 149 -10.98 20.75 2.77
CA GLY A 149 -10.87 22.10 3.34
C GLY A 149 -10.79 22.17 4.87
N THR A 150 -10.37 21.09 5.54
CA THR A 150 -10.19 21.05 7.00
C THR A 150 -8.90 21.75 7.43
N THR A 151 -8.99 22.74 8.33
CA THR A 151 -7.83 23.57 8.70
C THR A 151 -7.38 23.41 10.16
N LEU A 152 -6.19 23.93 10.46
CA LEU A 152 -5.67 24.09 11.82
C LEU A 152 -6.54 25.00 12.72
N ASN A 153 -7.43 25.82 12.14
CA ASN A 153 -8.35 26.67 12.91
C ASN A 153 -9.61 25.92 13.38
N ASP A 154 -9.93 24.77 12.77
CA ASP A 154 -11.17 24.02 12.98
C ASP A 154 -10.97 22.74 13.81
N LEU A 155 -9.84 22.64 14.51
CA LEU A 155 -9.51 21.49 15.35
C LEU A 155 -10.41 21.41 16.58
N ILE A 156 -10.78 20.17 16.93
CA ILE A 156 -11.52 19.82 18.13
C ILE A 156 -10.74 18.78 18.96
N ASP A 157 -11.24 18.49 20.16
CA ASP A 157 -10.72 17.45 21.06
C ASP A 157 -9.25 17.64 21.51
N PHE A 158 -8.75 18.88 21.53
CA PHE A 158 -7.38 19.21 21.97
C PHE A 158 -6.95 18.48 23.25
N GLY A 159 -5.81 17.81 23.20
CA GLY A 159 -5.23 17.06 24.31
C GLY A 159 -5.86 15.69 24.59
N ALA A 160 -6.96 15.31 23.93
CA ALA A 160 -7.62 14.01 24.12
C ALA A 160 -6.87 12.88 23.37
N HIS A 161 -5.68 12.53 23.86
CA HIS A 161 -4.85 11.44 23.34
C HIS A 161 -5.01 10.13 24.15
N ASP A 162 -5.78 10.17 25.24
CA ASP A 162 -6.06 9.03 26.11
C ASP A 162 -6.69 7.87 25.33
N GLY A 163 -6.25 6.64 25.63
CA GLY A 163 -6.68 5.43 24.94
C GLY A 163 -5.79 5.01 23.76
N PHE A 164 -4.94 5.90 23.23
CA PHE A 164 -3.92 5.54 22.25
C PHE A 164 -2.57 5.27 22.93
N ALA A 165 -1.90 4.20 22.53
CA ALA A 165 -0.55 3.86 23.00
C ALA A 165 0.56 4.81 22.46
N THR A 166 0.19 5.85 21.71
CA THR A 166 1.05 6.95 21.25
C THR A 166 0.90 8.23 22.08
N SER A 167 0.03 8.28 23.09
CA SER A 167 -0.10 9.47 23.96
C SER A 167 1.23 9.86 24.64
N ALA A 168 2.07 8.87 24.95
CA ALA A 168 3.41 9.07 25.50
C ALA A 168 4.46 9.57 24.48
N ALA A 169 4.13 9.66 23.19
CA ALA A 169 5.03 10.09 22.11
C ALA A 169 5.06 11.62 21.91
N LEU A 170 4.21 12.37 22.62
CA LEU A 170 4.04 13.81 22.42
C LEU A 170 4.83 14.62 23.45
N ILE A 171 5.79 15.41 22.97
CA ILE A 171 6.59 16.33 23.79
C ILE A 171 6.23 17.76 23.39
N ALA A 172 5.78 18.57 24.34
CA ALA A 172 5.40 19.96 24.07
C ALA A 172 6.58 20.77 23.48
N SER A 173 6.29 21.63 22.50
CA SER A 173 7.29 22.50 21.88
C SER A 173 6.88 23.97 22.00
N ASP A 174 7.78 24.83 22.45
CA ASP A 174 7.57 26.30 22.53
C ASP A 174 7.66 26.98 21.15
N THR A 175 7.51 26.23 20.05
CA THR A 175 7.68 26.69 18.68
C THR A 175 6.41 27.42 18.21
N ALA A 176 6.38 28.74 18.36
CA ALA A 176 5.31 29.55 17.77
C ALA A 176 5.40 29.54 16.23
N LEU A 177 4.33 29.08 15.56
CA LEU A 177 4.20 29.06 14.11
C LEU A 177 3.09 30.04 13.70
N GLY A 178 3.42 31.05 12.90
CA GLY A 178 2.50 32.17 12.59
C GLY A 178 1.23 31.80 11.80
N TYR A 179 1.10 30.55 11.36
CA TYR A 179 -0.05 29.98 10.65
C TYR A 179 -0.91 29.04 11.52
N SER A 180 -0.59 28.87 12.81
CA SER A 180 -1.34 28.03 13.75
C SER A 180 -1.74 28.82 15.00
N PRO A 181 -2.96 28.66 15.53
CA PRO A 181 -3.36 29.25 16.80
C PRO A 181 -2.71 28.57 18.02
N THR A 182 -2.23 27.34 17.87
CA THR A 182 -1.62 26.52 18.93
C THR A 182 -0.20 26.08 18.58
N PRO A 183 0.73 25.99 19.56
CA PRO A 183 2.05 25.40 19.33
C PRO A 183 1.93 23.91 18.95
N PRO A 184 2.83 23.39 18.10
CA PRO A 184 2.91 21.97 17.79
C PRO A 184 3.60 21.19 18.91
N TYR A 185 3.41 19.88 18.89
CA TYR A 185 4.15 18.90 19.68
C TYR A 185 5.24 18.27 18.81
N LYS A 186 6.37 17.92 19.42
CA LYS A 186 7.29 16.93 18.87
C LYS A 186 6.69 15.55 19.04
N TYR A 187 6.78 14.72 18.01
CA TYR A 187 6.21 13.38 17.95
C TYR A 187 7.33 12.34 17.82
N ASP A 188 7.76 11.82 18.97
CA ASP A 188 8.75 10.74 19.09
C ASP A 188 8.03 9.39 19.19
N VAL A 189 7.86 8.75 18.04
CA VAL A 189 7.13 7.47 17.92
C VAL A 189 7.98 6.23 18.21
N TYR A 190 9.27 6.42 18.52
CA TYR A 190 10.20 5.31 18.66
C TYR A 190 10.16 4.75 20.10
N PRO A 191 10.37 3.44 20.29
CA PRO A 191 10.61 2.90 21.63
C PRO A 191 11.82 3.57 22.29
N ASP A 192 11.82 3.73 23.61
CA ASP A 192 13.07 3.90 24.36
C ASP A 192 13.88 2.59 24.28
N TYR A 193 14.59 2.44 23.16
CA TYR A 193 15.46 1.33 22.82
C TYR A 193 16.58 1.10 23.84
N ASN A 194 16.88 2.09 24.69
CA ASN A 194 17.96 2.01 25.67
C ASN A 194 17.46 1.78 27.10
N SER A 195 16.14 1.83 27.33
CA SER A 195 15.48 1.46 28.58
C SER A 195 15.83 0.04 29.07
N LYS A 196 15.71 -0.16 30.39
CA LYS A 196 15.83 -1.49 31.01
C LYS A 196 14.76 -2.46 30.51
N ALA A 197 13.56 -1.97 30.20
CA ALA A 197 12.45 -2.78 29.72
C ALA A 197 12.71 -3.30 28.30
N TRP A 198 13.16 -2.43 27.38
CA TRP A 198 13.46 -2.83 26.01
C TRP A 198 14.61 -3.84 25.95
N LYS A 199 15.70 -3.59 26.68
CA LYS A 199 16.88 -4.47 26.77
C LYS A 199 16.65 -5.80 27.48
N ALA A 200 15.55 -5.96 28.21
CA ALA A 200 15.16 -7.25 28.78
C ALA A 200 14.62 -8.22 27.73
N ALA A 201 14.06 -7.71 26.63
CA ALA A 201 13.48 -8.49 25.54
C ALA A 201 14.33 -8.50 24.26
N ASN A 202 15.13 -7.46 24.01
CA ASN A 202 15.84 -7.26 22.74
C ASN A 202 17.36 -7.13 22.92
N LYS A 203 18.13 -7.61 21.94
CA LYS A 203 19.59 -7.51 21.89
C LYS A 203 20.08 -6.11 21.50
N GLY A 204 21.34 -5.86 21.82
CA GLY A 204 22.10 -4.72 21.34
C GLY A 204 21.81 -3.41 22.09
N THR A 205 22.41 -2.34 21.60
CA THR A 205 22.26 -0.96 22.11
C THR A 205 21.97 -0.05 20.94
N TYR A 206 20.84 0.67 20.99
CA TYR A 206 20.52 1.67 19.97
C TYR A 206 21.54 2.81 20.01
N LYS A 207 22.05 3.15 18.83
CA LYS A 207 22.97 4.27 18.60
C LYS A 207 22.31 5.20 17.58
N PRO A 208 22.03 6.47 17.93
CA PRO A 208 21.42 7.42 17.01
C PRO A 208 22.19 7.52 15.69
N CYS A 209 21.46 7.49 14.58
CA CYS A 209 21.99 7.70 13.25
C CYS A 209 21.99 9.19 12.86
N HIS A 210 22.69 9.51 11.77
CA HIS A 210 22.67 10.84 11.18
C HIS A 210 21.94 10.79 9.84
N GLY A 211 21.18 11.84 9.55
CA GLY A 211 20.72 12.18 8.22
C GLY A 211 21.61 13.26 7.59
N PRO A 212 21.19 13.82 6.44
CA PRO A 212 22.02 14.73 5.65
C PRO A 212 22.45 16.00 6.38
N ASP A 213 21.58 16.52 7.26
CA ASP A 213 21.81 17.74 8.05
C ASP A 213 22.35 17.45 9.47
N GLY A 214 22.73 16.19 9.78
CA GLY A 214 23.20 15.77 11.10
C GLY A 214 22.18 14.91 11.87
N PRO A 215 21.94 15.12 13.18
CA PRO A 215 20.95 14.35 13.94
C PRO A 215 19.55 14.41 13.33
N ILE A 216 18.81 13.30 13.37
CA ILE A 216 17.38 13.27 12.99
C ILE A 216 16.58 14.01 14.08
N GLU A 217 15.80 15.03 13.69
CA GLU A 217 14.87 15.75 14.59
C GLU A 217 13.47 15.07 14.59
N ASP A 218 12.72 15.15 15.69
CA ASP A 218 11.36 14.60 15.81
C ASP A 218 10.35 15.36 14.94
N MET A 219 9.29 14.69 14.48
CA MET A 219 8.23 15.32 13.66
C MET A 219 7.45 16.36 14.46
N LEU A 220 7.06 17.48 13.85
CA LEU A 220 6.11 18.40 14.47
C LEU A 220 4.69 18.05 14.04
N VAL A 221 3.76 17.98 15.00
CA VAL A 221 2.35 17.63 14.80
C VAL A 221 1.46 18.54 15.65
N PHE A 222 0.21 18.73 15.27
CA PHE A 222 -0.75 19.49 16.08
C PHE A 222 -1.68 18.55 16.85
N SER A 223 -1.97 18.89 18.10
CA SER A 223 -2.97 18.18 18.91
C SER A 223 -4.36 18.64 18.50
N GLY A 224 -5.30 17.69 18.42
CA GLY A 224 -6.65 17.91 17.92
C GLY A 224 -6.83 17.37 16.50
N ARG A 225 -8.07 17.02 16.17
CA ARG A 225 -8.50 16.54 14.83
C ARG A 225 -9.50 17.52 14.20
N PRO A 226 -9.58 17.61 12.87
CA PRO A 226 -10.68 18.32 12.23
C PRO A 226 -11.99 17.56 12.44
N LYS A 227 -13.09 18.30 12.65
CA LYS A 227 -14.40 17.73 13.01
C LYS A 227 -14.91 16.62 12.07
N SER A 228 -14.69 16.75 10.76
CA SER A 228 -15.12 15.75 9.76
C SER A 228 -14.34 14.43 9.82
N PHE A 229 -13.13 14.44 10.36
CA PHE A 229 -12.33 13.24 10.60
C PHE A 229 -12.57 12.71 12.02
N GLY A 230 -13.78 12.17 12.24
CA GLY A 230 -14.13 11.38 13.41
C GLY A 230 -13.86 9.90 13.23
N GLU A 231 -14.78 9.05 13.71
CA GLU A 231 -14.72 7.62 13.43
C GLU A 231 -14.79 7.39 11.90
N PRO A 232 -13.83 6.65 11.31
CA PRO A 232 -13.80 6.44 9.87
C PRO A 232 -14.92 5.48 9.45
N PRO A 233 -15.67 5.78 8.36
CA PRO A 233 -16.76 4.91 7.91
C PRO A 233 -16.33 3.47 7.61
N MET A 234 -15.06 3.25 7.23
CA MET A 234 -14.42 1.95 7.17
C MET A 234 -13.04 1.99 7.82
N GLY A 235 -12.61 0.87 8.37
CA GLY A 235 -11.33 0.77 9.07
C GLY A 235 -11.41 1.21 10.53
N SER A 236 -10.26 1.40 11.18
CA SER A 236 -10.23 1.87 12.56
C SER A 236 -8.88 2.46 12.96
N TYR A 237 -8.92 3.66 13.56
CA TYR A 237 -7.81 4.20 14.34
C TYR A 237 -7.63 3.44 15.65
N ILE A 238 -8.72 3.21 16.37
CA ILE A 238 -8.75 2.55 17.68
C ILE A 238 -8.23 1.11 17.59
N ALA A 239 -8.72 0.30 16.63
CA ALA A 239 -8.28 -1.10 16.53
C ALA A 239 -6.81 -1.24 16.11
N LEU A 240 -6.24 -0.23 15.44
CA LEU A 240 -4.83 -0.18 15.06
C LEU A 240 -3.95 0.55 16.11
N GLU A 241 -4.52 1.14 17.16
CA GLU A 241 -3.83 2.03 18.11
C GLU A 241 -3.06 3.19 17.43
N ILE A 242 -3.60 3.71 16.33
CA ILE A 242 -3.11 4.93 15.66
C ILE A 242 -3.94 6.11 16.17
N ASP A 243 -3.29 7.14 16.73
CA ASP A 243 -3.99 8.30 17.27
C ASP A 243 -4.61 9.17 16.16
N SER A 244 -5.94 9.15 16.10
CA SER A 244 -6.74 9.99 15.18
C SER A 244 -6.76 11.46 15.55
N ASN A 245 -6.34 11.81 16.77
CA ASN A 245 -6.43 13.15 17.35
C ASN A 245 -5.16 13.99 17.14
N LEU A 246 -4.43 13.69 16.05
CA LEU A 246 -3.24 14.40 15.59
C LEU A 246 -3.50 14.97 14.21
N CYS A 247 -3.25 16.26 14.01
CA CYS A 247 -3.27 16.88 12.68
C CYS A 247 -1.86 17.11 12.15
N PHE A 248 -1.63 16.65 10.92
CA PHE A 248 -0.38 16.82 10.18
C PHE A 248 -0.59 17.91 9.13
N GLU A 249 0.26 18.93 9.15
CA GLU A 249 0.29 20.03 8.16
C GLU A 249 1.55 19.88 7.27
N ARG A 250 1.50 20.33 6.02
CA ARG A 250 2.52 20.06 5.00
C ARG A 250 3.95 20.49 5.38
N GLU A 251 4.16 21.65 6.00
CA GLU A 251 5.49 22.17 6.30
C GLU A 251 6.10 21.44 7.51
N THR A 252 5.29 21.22 8.54
CA THR A 252 5.67 20.44 9.73
C THR A 252 5.92 18.96 9.40
N ARG A 253 5.15 18.39 8.46
CA ARG A 253 5.26 17.00 7.98
C ARG A 253 6.37 16.75 6.95
N LEU A 254 6.52 17.60 5.94
CA LEU A 254 7.41 17.39 4.78
C LEU A 254 8.60 18.37 4.71
N GLY A 255 8.62 19.45 5.48
CA GLY A 255 9.66 20.49 5.38
C GLY A 255 11.07 19.93 5.56
N ARG A 256 11.24 19.04 6.55
CA ARG A 256 12.44 18.23 6.82
C ARG A 256 12.90 17.33 5.66
N TYR A 257 11.99 16.95 4.75
CA TYR A 257 12.25 16.10 3.58
C TYR A 257 12.42 16.91 2.30
N GLY A 258 12.54 18.24 2.42
CA GLY A 258 12.83 19.15 1.32
C GLY A 258 11.64 19.99 0.87
N PHE A 259 10.43 19.79 1.41
CA PHE A 259 9.31 20.70 1.11
C PHE A 259 9.64 22.14 1.52
N LYS A 260 9.25 23.08 0.66
CA LYS A 260 9.40 24.53 0.81
C LYS A 260 8.21 25.19 0.14
N GLU A 261 7.68 26.25 0.74
CA GLU A 261 6.70 27.08 0.05
C GLU A 261 7.42 28.08 -0.84
N GLU A 262 6.90 28.34 -2.05
CA GLU A 262 7.53 29.23 -3.03
C GLU A 262 7.80 30.64 -2.50
N ASN A 263 6.99 31.10 -1.54
CA ASN A 263 7.05 32.44 -0.95
C ASN A 263 7.59 32.47 0.50
N SER A 264 8.08 31.35 1.05
CA SER A 264 8.60 31.34 2.43
C SER A 264 9.97 32.03 2.51
N THR A 265 10.00 33.26 3.03
CA THR A 265 11.23 33.99 3.39
C THR A 265 11.82 33.58 4.75
N GLY A 266 11.22 32.58 5.39
CA GLY A 266 11.66 32.02 6.68
C GLY A 266 13.11 31.53 6.63
N SER A 267 13.79 31.59 7.78
CA SER A 267 15.23 31.38 7.88
C SER A 267 15.68 30.09 7.17
N VAL A 268 16.42 30.26 6.07
CA VAL A 268 17.05 29.17 5.35
C VAL A 268 18.12 28.56 6.26
N ARG A 269 17.72 27.58 7.10
CA ARG A 269 18.65 26.53 7.53
C ARG A 269 19.30 26.03 6.24
N LYS A 270 20.64 26.02 6.20
CA LYS A 270 21.41 25.52 5.07
C LYS A 270 21.22 24.00 5.00
N ARG A 271 20.06 23.58 4.47
CA ARG A 271 19.72 22.19 4.20
C ARG A 271 20.73 21.62 3.21
N ALA A 272 20.97 20.32 3.31
CA ALA A 272 21.74 19.56 2.35
C ALA A 272 21.27 19.84 0.92
N ASP A 273 22.22 19.87 0.00
CA ASP A 273 21.94 19.83 -1.42
C ASP A 273 21.56 18.39 -1.76
N TRP A 274 20.25 18.13 -1.88
CA TRP A 274 19.69 16.78 -1.93
C TRP A 274 20.28 15.94 -3.07
N ASP A 275 20.61 16.57 -4.20
CA ASP A 275 21.19 15.88 -5.35
C ASP A 275 22.61 15.33 -5.07
N PHE A 276 23.23 15.66 -3.94
CA PHE A 276 24.50 15.08 -3.46
C PHE A 276 24.36 14.20 -2.21
N VAL A 277 23.13 13.94 -1.75
CA VAL A 277 22.85 13.07 -0.60
C VAL A 277 22.79 11.62 -1.03
N ASP A 278 23.68 10.76 -0.53
CA ASP A 278 23.58 9.32 -0.75
C ASP A 278 22.69 8.66 0.32
N TRP A 279 21.41 8.49 0.01
CA TRP A 279 20.47 7.82 0.91
C TRP A 279 20.69 6.31 1.02
N GLY A 280 21.36 5.67 0.05
CA GLY A 280 21.74 4.26 0.16
C GLY A 280 22.80 4.07 1.24
N PHE A 281 23.85 4.89 1.17
CA PHE A 281 24.94 4.90 2.15
C PHE A 281 24.46 5.25 3.56
N LEU A 282 23.64 6.30 3.74
CA LEU A 282 23.15 6.71 5.07
C LEU A 282 22.37 5.59 5.78
N GLN A 283 21.52 4.86 5.05
CA GLN A 283 20.80 3.70 5.58
C GLN A 283 21.75 2.56 5.97
N GLN A 284 22.74 2.29 5.12
CA GLN A 284 23.73 1.24 5.37
C GLN A 284 24.63 1.57 6.57
N GLU A 285 25.14 2.80 6.69
CA GLU A 285 25.91 3.25 7.86
C GLU A 285 25.08 3.09 9.14
N CYS A 286 23.82 3.54 9.11
CA CYS A 286 22.90 3.44 10.23
C CYS A 286 22.66 1.99 10.70
N ALA A 287 22.42 1.07 9.76
CA ALA A 287 22.24 -0.36 10.05
C ALA A 287 23.52 -1.03 10.57
N LEU A 288 24.70 -0.68 10.02
CA LEU A 288 26.00 -1.17 10.50
C LEU A 288 26.31 -0.66 11.91
N ARG A 289 26.03 0.62 12.19
CA ARG A 289 26.21 1.26 13.51
C ARG A 289 25.36 0.61 14.60
N ASN A 290 24.22 0.05 14.24
CA ASN A 290 23.25 -0.64 15.11
C ASN A 290 23.28 -2.18 14.98
N SER A 291 24.28 -2.74 14.27
CA SER A 291 24.31 -4.16 13.89
C SER A 291 24.23 -5.16 15.05
N ASP A 292 24.61 -4.77 16.27
CA ASP A 292 24.50 -5.58 17.49
C ASP A 292 23.05 -5.85 17.95
N ARG A 293 22.06 -5.17 17.36
CA ARG A 293 20.61 -5.42 17.58
C ARG A 293 20.06 -6.55 16.71
N TYR A 294 20.74 -6.91 15.63
CA TYR A 294 20.21 -7.74 14.54
C TYR A 294 20.93 -9.10 14.41
N GLY A 295 20.29 -10.06 13.73
CA GLY A 295 20.86 -11.41 13.55
C GLY A 295 21.98 -11.47 12.51
N GLN A 296 21.75 -10.84 11.35
CA GLN A 296 22.72 -10.64 10.27
C GLN A 296 22.47 -9.25 9.66
N VAL A 297 23.53 -8.47 9.46
CA VAL A 297 23.50 -7.25 8.66
C VAL A 297 24.51 -7.42 7.54
N GLN A 298 24.03 -7.50 6.30
CA GLN A 298 24.90 -7.55 5.13
C GLN A 298 25.28 -6.12 4.74
N GLY A 299 26.56 -5.87 4.47
CA GLY A 299 26.94 -4.69 3.67
C GLY A 299 26.55 -4.93 2.21
N ASP A 300 26.01 -3.92 1.53
CA ASP A 300 25.67 -4.05 0.11
C ASP A 300 26.91 -4.46 -0.70
N PRO A 301 26.87 -5.58 -1.45
CA PRO A 301 27.95 -5.98 -2.35
C PRO A 301 28.36 -4.92 -3.38
N ARG A 302 27.49 -3.92 -3.65
CA ARG A 302 27.69 -2.88 -4.67
C ARG A 302 28.23 -1.56 -4.11
N ALA A 303 28.16 -1.33 -2.79
CA ALA A 303 28.69 -0.13 -2.12
C ALA A 303 30.23 -0.04 -2.11
N GLY A 304 30.93 -0.95 -2.81
CA GLY A 304 32.38 -1.01 -2.92
C GLY A 304 32.90 -0.57 -4.29
N ASN A 305 32.90 0.74 -4.58
CA ASN A 305 33.98 1.46 -5.28
C ASN A 305 33.59 2.92 -5.58
N SER A 306 33.87 3.83 -4.63
CA SER A 306 34.01 5.26 -4.92
C SER A 306 35.32 5.77 -4.30
N PRO A 307 36.19 6.49 -5.03
CA PRO A 307 37.57 6.71 -4.63
C PRO A 307 37.73 7.88 -3.64
N SER A 308 37.33 7.67 -2.38
CA SER A 308 37.69 8.58 -1.27
C SER A 308 39.06 8.21 -0.70
N GLY A 309 40.08 9.00 -1.05
CA GLY A 309 41.43 8.84 -0.50
C GLY A 309 41.46 9.14 1.01
N GLY A 310 41.71 8.12 1.82
CA GLY A 310 41.83 8.25 3.28
C GLY A 310 42.51 7.02 3.89
N ASN A 311 43.78 7.18 4.29
CA ASN A 311 44.57 6.10 4.89
C ASN A 311 43.95 5.57 6.19
N SER A 312 43.57 4.30 6.21
CA SER A 312 43.67 3.50 7.44
C SER A 312 44.03 2.05 7.10
N ASN A 313 45.05 1.53 7.79
CA ASN A 313 45.59 0.21 7.52
C ASN A 313 44.75 -0.87 8.21
N LEU A 314 44.20 -1.82 7.44
CA LEU A 314 44.02 -3.18 7.95
C LEU A 314 44.31 -4.19 6.84
N SER A 315 45.34 -5.00 7.05
CA SER A 315 45.97 -5.82 6.03
C SER A 315 45.45 -7.25 5.98
N THR A 316 45.15 -7.73 4.76
CA THR A 316 45.05 -9.16 4.34
C THR A 316 43.89 -9.98 4.96
N VAL A 317 43.20 -10.87 4.25
CA VAL A 317 43.73 -11.99 3.44
C VAL A 317 42.84 -12.37 2.23
N HIS A 318 43.51 -12.59 1.08
CA HIS A 318 43.15 -13.34 -0.13
C HIS A 318 41.87 -13.06 -0.96
N SER A 319 42.12 -12.46 -2.13
CA SER A 319 41.32 -12.57 -3.36
C SER A 319 41.12 -14.01 -3.84
N ARG A 320 39.93 -14.32 -4.38
CA ARG A 320 39.77 -15.29 -5.48
C ARG A 320 38.54 -14.96 -6.35
N GLY A 321 38.83 -14.49 -7.57
CA GLY A 321 38.04 -14.61 -8.80
C GLY A 321 36.51 -14.48 -8.74
N GLY A 322 36.00 -13.39 -9.31
CA GLY A 322 34.59 -13.30 -9.69
C GLY A 322 34.22 -14.42 -10.69
N LYS A 323 33.25 -15.25 -10.30
CA LYS A 323 32.45 -16.09 -11.19
C LYS A 323 31.02 -16.03 -10.68
N SER A 324 30.08 -15.91 -11.62
CA SER A 324 28.64 -16.00 -11.38
C SER A 324 28.33 -17.17 -10.45
N ARG A 325 27.73 -16.89 -9.28
CA ARG A 325 27.15 -17.93 -8.43
C ARG A 325 25.82 -18.34 -9.04
N ARG A 326 25.93 -19.29 -9.97
CA ARG A 326 24.86 -20.18 -10.41
C ARG A 326 24.03 -20.63 -9.20
N LEU A 327 22.72 -20.69 -9.36
CA LEU A 327 21.79 -21.27 -8.39
C LEU A 327 22.23 -22.70 -8.04
N GLU A 328 22.89 -22.87 -6.89
CA GLU A 328 23.02 -24.15 -6.22
C GLU A 328 22.18 -24.09 -4.96
N THR A 329 21.17 -24.95 -4.93
CA THR A 329 20.18 -25.07 -3.86
C THR A 329 20.90 -25.25 -2.53
N ILE A 330 20.89 -24.24 -1.67
CA ILE A 330 21.32 -24.40 -0.28
C ILE A 330 20.40 -25.48 0.32
N PRO A 331 20.94 -26.60 0.86
CA PRO A 331 20.13 -27.56 1.57
C PRO A 331 19.46 -26.83 2.74
N VAL A 332 18.14 -26.88 2.79
CA VAL A 332 17.40 -26.48 4.00
C VAL A 332 17.70 -27.55 5.05
N GLU A 333 18.80 -27.38 5.78
CA GLU A 333 18.90 -27.96 7.12
C GLU A 333 17.73 -27.42 7.94
N ASP A 334 17.17 -28.28 8.80
CA ASP A 334 15.96 -27.98 9.59
C ASP A 334 16.20 -26.78 10.52
N SER A 335 15.92 -25.58 10.00
CA SER A 335 15.71 -24.36 10.78
C SER A 335 14.50 -24.60 11.68
N GLN A 336 14.78 -25.17 12.86
CA GLN A 336 13.78 -25.51 13.86
C GLN A 336 12.82 -24.33 14.05
N HIS A 337 11.54 -24.54 13.77
CA HIS A 337 10.51 -23.55 13.99
C HIS A 337 10.65 -22.96 15.41
N PRO A 338 10.64 -21.62 15.61
CA PRO A 338 10.58 -21.02 16.93
C PRO A 338 9.17 -21.14 17.55
N GLY A 339 8.58 -22.34 17.47
CA GLY A 339 7.42 -22.75 18.27
C GLY A 339 7.84 -23.09 19.71
N ARG A 340 8.65 -22.24 20.35
CA ARG A 340 9.17 -22.46 21.69
C ARG A 340 8.32 -21.70 22.71
N LYS A 341 7.60 -22.46 23.55
CA LYS A 341 6.94 -21.92 24.74
C LYS A 341 7.96 -21.16 25.59
N SER A 342 7.52 -20.07 26.19
CA SER A 342 8.33 -19.14 26.98
C SER A 342 9.20 -19.84 28.04
N SER A 343 10.52 -19.77 27.83
CA SER A 343 11.53 -19.93 28.88
C SER A 343 12.07 -18.53 29.25
N PRO A 344 12.68 -18.34 30.44
CA PRO A 344 13.10 -17.01 30.87
C PRO A 344 14.21 -16.39 30.01
N THR A 345 13.92 -15.23 29.43
CA THR A 345 14.86 -14.12 29.16
C THR A 345 16.25 -14.49 28.62
N VAL A 346 16.31 -14.89 27.35
CA VAL A 346 17.43 -14.52 26.49
C VAL A 346 16.92 -13.40 25.57
N PRO A 347 17.49 -12.19 25.57
CA PRO A 347 17.07 -11.14 24.66
C PRO A 347 17.19 -11.60 23.20
N GLU A 348 16.17 -11.33 22.39
CA GLU A 348 16.12 -11.76 20.99
C GLU A 348 16.70 -10.70 20.05
N ALA A 349 17.19 -11.11 18.88
CA ALA A 349 17.56 -10.14 17.85
C ALA A 349 16.28 -9.50 17.31
N LYS A 350 16.26 -8.17 17.15
CA LYS A 350 15.12 -7.50 16.50
C LYS A 350 15.12 -7.89 15.02
N SER A 351 13.93 -8.05 14.45
CA SER A 351 13.78 -8.36 13.02
C SER A 351 14.19 -7.18 12.14
N ARG A 352 14.58 -7.47 10.90
CA ARG A 352 14.79 -6.46 9.85
C ARG A 352 13.79 -6.59 8.71
N THR A 353 13.34 -5.47 8.18
CA THR A 353 12.33 -5.41 7.12
C THR A 353 12.81 -4.60 5.91
N ALA A 354 12.69 -5.15 4.70
CA ALA A 354 12.89 -4.39 3.47
C ALA A 354 11.60 -3.64 3.09
N ILE A 355 11.71 -2.39 2.64
CA ILE A 355 10.63 -1.67 1.95
C ILE A 355 11.01 -1.59 0.48
N ILE A 356 10.25 -2.25 -0.39
CA ILE A 356 10.49 -2.32 -1.83
C ILE A 356 9.51 -1.37 -2.49
N VAL A 357 9.97 -0.15 -2.79
CA VAL A 357 9.19 0.84 -3.55
C VAL A 357 9.33 0.49 -5.03
N ARG A 358 8.24 0.08 -5.68
CA ARG A 358 8.25 -0.31 -7.09
C ARG A 358 8.10 0.90 -8.01
N THR A 359 8.86 0.90 -9.10
CA THR A 359 8.81 1.90 -10.17
C THR A 359 9.34 1.30 -11.48
N HIS A 360 9.47 2.09 -12.54
CA HIS A 360 9.89 1.63 -13.87
C HIS A 360 10.71 2.68 -14.64
N SER A 361 11.36 2.26 -15.73
CA SER A 361 12.24 3.08 -16.58
C SER A 361 11.63 4.37 -17.13
N ASN A 362 10.31 4.47 -17.16
CA ASN A 362 9.59 5.64 -17.69
C ASN A 362 9.02 6.52 -16.56
N GLN A 363 9.50 6.38 -15.33
CA GLN A 363 8.97 7.17 -14.20
C GLN A 363 9.37 8.62 -14.35
N ASN A 364 8.39 9.52 -14.33
CA ASN A 364 8.64 10.94 -14.12
C ASN A 364 8.74 11.22 -12.63
N TRP A 365 9.84 11.81 -12.16
CA TRP A 365 10.10 12.01 -10.73
C TRP A 365 9.71 13.42 -10.31
N THR A 366 8.60 13.56 -9.58
CA THR A 366 8.24 14.86 -8.98
C THR A 366 9.09 15.13 -7.73
N GLU A 367 9.24 16.41 -7.35
CA GLU A 367 9.85 16.75 -6.05
C GLU A 367 9.08 16.13 -4.87
N ASN A 368 7.78 15.91 -5.01
CA ASN A 368 6.97 15.29 -3.96
C ASN A 368 7.22 13.76 -3.86
N ASP A 369 7.48 13.05 -4.95
CA ASP A 369 7.95 11.65 -4.90
C ASP A 369 9.26 11.55 -4.13
N LYS A 370 10.21 12.45 -4.42
CA LYS A 370 11.50 12.52 -3.71
C LYS A 370 11.27 12.82 -2.22
N GLN A 371 10.44 13.80 -1.87
CA GLN A 371 10.06 14.09 -0.47
C GLN A 371 9.44 12.87 0.24
N ASN A 372 8.56 12.13 -0.44
CA ASN A 372 7.89 10.93 0.10
C ASN A 372 8.89 9.78 0.37
N ILE A 373 9.86 9.58 -0.52
CA ILE A 373 10.92 8.59 -0.34
C ILE A 373 11.90 8.99 0.77
N ARG A 374 12.32 10.26 0.82
CA ARG A 374 13.14 10.80 1.93
C ARG A 374 12.44 10.64 3.29
N ALA A 375 11.11 10.81 3.33
CA ALA A 375 10.28 10.56 4.50
C ALA A 375 10.34 9.09 4.93
N LEU A 376 10.02 8.15 4.01
CA LEU A 376 10.14 6.71 4.24
C LEU A 376 11.51 6.32 4.80
N ILE A 377 12.60 6.79 4.18
CA ILE A 377 13.98 6.45 4.58
C ILE A 377 14.32 6.99 5.98
N SER A 378 14.02 8.27 6.23
CA SER A 378 14.37 8.91 7.49
C SER A 378 13.57 8.35 8.66
N GLU A 379 12.28 8.11 8.46
CA GLU A 379 11.36 7.63 9.48
C GLU A 379 11.51 6.13 9.75
N LEU A 380 11.68 5.31 8.70
CA LEU A 380 11.77 3.86 8.85
C LEU A 380 13.20 3.39 9.10
N SER A 381 14.18 3.88 8.34
CA SER A 381 15.56 3.37 8.43
C SER A 381 16.40 4.17 9.43
N LEU A 382 16.48 5.49 9.30
CA LEU A 382 17.41 6.29 10.11
C LEU A 382 16.96 6.43 11.57
N GLY A 383 15.69 6.79 11.80
CA GLY A 383 15.13 6.96 13.14
C GLY A 383 15.06 5.66 13.96
N SER A 384 14.71 4.54 13.34
CA SER A 384 14.68 3.23 14.01
C SER A 384 16.07 2.64 14.29
N GLY A 385 17.13 3.19 13.68
CA GLY A 385 18.47 2.63 13.73
C GLY A 385 18.65 1.39 12.84
N GLY A 386 17.96 1.30 11.70
CA GLY A 386 18.13 0.24 10.70
C GLY A 386 17.21 -0.98 10.84
N GLU A 387 16.09 -0.87 11.58
CA GLU A 387 15.05 -1.93 11.63
C GLU A 387 14.39 -2.11 10.26
N TYR A 388 14.34 -1.04 9.48
CA TYR A 388 13.90 -1.04 8.09
C TYR A 388 15.03 -0.58 7.16
N GLN A 389 14.94 -0.98 5.89
CA GLN A 389 15.78 -0.45 4.81
C GLN A 389 14.96 -0.32 3.53
N VAL A 390 15.00 0.85 2.89
CA VAL A 390 14.21 1.17 1.70
C VAL A 390 15.04 0.95 0.44
N TYR A 391 14.44 0.32 -0.55
CA TYR A 391 15.00 0.06 -1.88
C TYR A 391 14.05 0.54 -2.97
N LEU A 392 14.59 1.07 -4.06
CA LEU A 392 13.85 1.30 -5.30
C LEU A 392 13.99 0.07 -6.19
N SER A 393 12.88 -0.61 -6.47
CA SER A 393 12.84 -1.73 -7.42
C SER A 393 12.33 -1.24 -8.77
N VAL A 394 13.24 -1.09 -9.72
CA VAL A 394 13.00 -0.41 -10.99
C VAL A 394 12.88 -1.43 -12.12
N GLN A 395 11.70 -1.53 -12.73
CA GLN A 395 11.53 -2.32 -13.96
C GLN A 395 12.16 -1.59 -15.15
N VAL A 396 13.17 -2.18 -15.77
CA VAL A 396 13.69 -1.75 -17.07
C VAL A 396 12.83 -2.40 -18.15
N LYS A 397 12.02 -1.59 -18.84
CA LYS A 397 11.07 -2.09 -19.86
C LYS A 397 11.77 -2.59 -21.13
N ASP A 398 12.97 -2.11 -21.42
CA ASP A 398 13.80 -2.66 -22.50
C ASP A 398 14.43 -3.98 -22.03
N GLU A 399 13.78 -5.09 -22.41
CA GLU A 399 14.25 -6.46 -22.16
C GLU A 399 15.59 -6.78 -22.84
N THR A 400 16.05 -5.98 -23.81
CA THR A 400 17.29 -6.22 -24.55
C THR A 400 18.54 -5.67 -23.86
N LEU A 401 18.39 -4.75 -22.89
CA LEU A 401 19.52 -4.16 -22.17
C LEU A 401 20.24 -5.20 -21.29
N PRO A 402 21.57 -5.39 -21.43
CA PRO A 402 22.34 -6.39 -20.70
C PRO A 402 22.62 -6.04 -19.22
N ILE A 403 21.65 -5.50 -18.49
CA ILE A 403 21.79 -5.02 -17.09
C ILE A 403 22.28 -6.09 -16.11
N TRP A 404 22.19 -7.38 -16.45
CA TRP A 404 22.63 -8.51 -15.62
C TRP A 404 24.06 -8.97 -15.91
N THR A 405 24.64 -8.55 -17.04
CA THR A 405 25.95 -9.01 -17.52
C THR A 405 26.94 -7.87 -17.76
N ASP A 406 26.47 -6.63 -17.93
CA ASP A 406 27.31 -5.42 -18.02
C ASP A 406 26.96 -4.42 -16.91
N THR A 407 27.91 -4.24 -15.99
CA THR A 407 27.83 -3.26 -14.90
C THR A 407 27.78 -1.82 -15.39
N ASN A 408 28.37 -1.50 -16.55
CA ASN A 408 28.32 -0.15 -17.11
C ASN A 408 26.90 0.17 -17.58
N THR A 409 26.27 -0.73 -18.33
CA THR A 409 24.85 -0.59 -18.73
C THR A 409 23.92 -0.53 -17.52
N TYR A 410 24.16 -1.34 -16.48
CA TYR A 410 23.40 -1.25 -15.23
C TYR A 410 23.50 0.15 -14.62
N ASN A 411 24.72 0.68 -14.47
CA ASN A 411 24.96 1.98 -13.86
C ASN A 411 24.38 3.12 -14.71
N GLU A 412 24.58 3.11 -16.03
CA GLU A 412 24.01 4.08 -16.96
C GLU A 412 22.47 4.08 -16.92
N ALA A 413 21.85 2.89 -16.85
CA ALA A 413 20.39 2.78 -16.69
C ALA A 413 19.92 3.38 -15.34
N VAL A 414 20.60 3.13 -14.21
CA VAL A 414 20.28 3.78 -12.93
C VAL A 414 20.41 5.31 -13.05
N GLN A 415 21.50 5.80 -13.64
CA GLN A 415 21.80 7.23 -13.76
C GLN A 415 20.81 7.98 -14.66
N ASN A 416 20.31 7.33 -15.71
CA ASN A 416 19.33 7.90 -16.64
C ASN A 416 17.88 7.82 -16.12
N ILE A 417 17.55 6.85 -15.26
CA ILE A 417 16.18 6.59 -14.80
C ILE A 417 15.88 7.20 -13.43
N VAL A 418 16.85 7.23 -12.50
CA VAL A 418 16.62 7.50 -11.07
C VAL A 418 17.32 8.79 -10.63
N PRO A 419 16.72 9.63 -9.75
CA PRO A 419 17.40 10.77 -9.14
C PRO A 419 18.70 10.36 -8.42
N ASN A 420 19.73 11.20 -8.54
CA ASN A 420 21.08 10.92 -8.02
C ASN A 420 21.09 10.44 -6.57
N GLU A 421 20.26 11.07 -5.74
CA GLU A 421 20.19 10.79 -4.31
C GLU A 421 19.78 9.35 -3.93
N PHE A 422 19.19 8.59 -4.87
CA PHE A 422 18.71 7.22 -4.65
C PHE A 422 19.46 6.14 -5.44
N TRP A 423 20.55 6.47 -6.15
CA TRP A 423 21.29 5.50 -6.97
C TRP A 423 21.76 4.28 -6.17
N ASN A 424 22.37 4.49 -5.00
CA ASN A 424 22.91 3.41 -4.15
C ASN A 424 21.86 2.68 -3.29
N MET A 425 20.57 2.90 -3.54
CA MET A 425 19.47 2.06 -3.04
C MET A 425 18.59 1.47 -4.16
N THR A 426 19.08 1.55 -5.41
CA THR A 426 18.34 1.10 -6.60
C THR A 426 18.72 -0.31 -7.04
N VAL A 427 17.70 -1.16 -7.20
CA VAL A 427 17.79 -2.52 -7.76
C VAL A 427 16.97 -2.58 -9.04
N LEU A 428 17.64 -2.59 -10.20
CA LEU A 428 17.01 -2.81 -11.49
C LEU A 428 16.59 -4.28 -11.65
N TRP A 429 15.50 -4.51 -12.38
CA TRP A 429 15.08 -5.82 -12.88
C TRP A 429 14.39 -5.68 -14.25
N ASN A 430 14.20 -6.78 -14.98
CA ASN A 430 13.42 -6.79 -16.21
C ASN A 430 12.69 -8.12 -16.42
N ASP A 431 11.69 -8.11 -17.31
CA ASP A 431 10.79 -9.25 -17.54
C ASP A 431 11.54 -10.44 -18.16
N ALA A 432 12.56 -10.18 -18.99
CA ALA A 432 13.47 -11.20 -19.52
C ALA A 432 14.08 -12.07 -18.41
N LYS A 433 14.52 -11.46 -17.30
CA LYS A 433 15.07 -12.22 -16.16
C LYS A 433 14.00 -12.99 -15.39
N MET A 434 12.77 -12.46 -15.32
CA MET A 434 11.66 -13.18 -14.69
C MET A 434 11.28 -14.41 -15.53
N LYS A 435 11.25 -14.28 -16.86
CA LYS A 435 11.05 -15.40 -17.81
C LYS A 435 12.16 -16.45 -17.71
N GLU A 436 13.43 -16.04 -17.59
CA GLU A 436 14.57 -16.94 -17.36
C GLU A 436 14.47 -17.67 -16.01
N THR A 437 14.07 -16.97 -14.94
CA THR A 437 14.01 -17.50 -13.57
C THR A 437 12.83 -18.44 -13.35
N TYR A 438 11.70 -18.19 -14.00
CA TYR A 438 10.45 -18.94 -13.83
C TYR A 438 9.94 -19.52 -15.17
N PRO A 439 10.70 -20.44 -15.81
CA PRO A 439 10.41 -20.92 -17.17
C PRO A 439 9.19 -21.84 -17.28
N LEU A 440 8.55 -22.20 -16.15
CA LEU A 440 7.29 -22.96 -16.11
C LEU A 440 6.05 -22.06 -15.98
N ILE A 441 6.23 -20.74 -15.82
CA ILE A 441 5.13 -19.77 -15.95
C ILE A 441 4.95 -19.50 -17.45
N LEU A 442 3.68 -19.50 -17.89
CA LEU A 442 3.33 -19.23 -19.29
C LEU A 442 3.82 -17.82 -19.69
N PRO A 443 4.53 -17.66 -20.83
CA PRO A 443 5.07 -16.35 -21.24
C PRO A 443 4.01 -15.24 -21.33
N GLU A 444 2.77 -15.62 -21.68
CA GLU A 444 1.63 -14.71 -21.85
C GLU A 444 1.20 -14.06 -20.52
N VAL A 445 1.40 -14.75 -19.39
CA VAL A 445 1.04 -14.24 -18.05
C VAL A 445 2.24 -13.66 -17.29
N ASN A 446 3.41 -13.62 -17.92
CA ASN A 446 4.63 -13.00 -17.39
C ASN A 446 4.66 -11.49 -17.72
N ASN A 447 3.66 -10.79 -17.17
CA ASN A 447 3.42 -9.36 -17.34
C ASN A 447 3.13 -8.70 -15.97
N VAL A 448 3.04 -7.37 -15.93
CA VAL A 448 2.84 -6.61 -14.69
C VAL A 448 1.47 -6.85 -14.01
N HIS A 449 0.45 -7.33 -14.73
CA HIS A 449 -0.88 -7.58 -14.15
C HIS A 449 -0.92 -8.92 -13.41
N GLN A 450 -0.38 -9.98 -14.01
CA GLN A 450 -0.47 -11.34 -13.47
C GLN A 450 0.77 -11.77 -12.68
N SER A 451 1.96 -11.28 -13.06
CA SER A 451 3.26 -11.71 -12.53
C SER A 451 4.02 -10.65 -11.72
N GLN A 452 3.36 -9.59 -11.23
CA GLN A 452 4.01 -8.48 -10.53
C GLN A 452 4.87 -8.90 -9.33
N TRP A 453 4.48 -9.97 -8.63
CA TRP A 453 5.22 -10.48 -7.48
C TRP A 453 6.51 -11.21 -7.84
N LEU A 454 6.79 -11.56 -9.11
CA LEU A 454 8.00 -12.30 -9.47
C LEU A 454 9.27 -11.52 -9.12
N SER A 455 9.27 -10.20 -9.34
CA SER A 455 10.40 -9.31 -9.01
C SER A 455 10.60 -9.18 -7.50
N VAL A 456 9.53 -9.06 -6.72
CA VAL A 456 9.59 -9.00 -5.25
C VAL A 456 10.09 -10.33 -4.65
N GLN A 457 9.67 -11.47 -5.20
CA GLN A 457 10.18 -12.78 -4.81
C GLN A 457 11.66 -12.94 -5.16
N HIS A 458 12.07 -12.51 -6.35
CA HIS A 458 13.47 -12.55 -6.80
C HIS A 458 14.36 -11.69 -5.91
N PHE A 459 13.93 -10.46 -5.61
CA PHE A 459 14.59 -9.57 -4.64
C PHE A 459 14.81 -10.27 -3.29
N ALA A 460 13.81 -10.99 -2.76
CA ALA A 460 13.95 -11.72 -1.49
C ALA A 460 14.88 -12.95 -1.56
N GLN A 461 15.17 -13.48 -2.75
CA GLN A 461 16.23 -14.49 -2.93
C GLN A 461 17.63 -13.84 -2.98
N ASP A 462 17.77 -12.68 -3.62
CA ASP A 462 19.02 -11.93 -3.73
C ASP A 462 19.43 -11.22 -2.41
N TYR A 463 18.44 -10.77 -1.64
CA TYR A 463 18.59 -10.07 -0.36
C TYR A 463 17.95 -10.84 0.80
N PRO A 464 18.36 -12.10 1.08
CA PRO A 464 17.64 -13.03 1.97
C PRO A 464 17.83 -12.74 3.48
N HIS A 465 18.45 -11.61 3.83
CA HIS A 465 18.83 -11.26 5.21
C HIS A 465 17.76 -10.42 5.95
N PHE A 466 16.60 -10.19 5.33
CA PHE A 466 15.43 -9.60 5.98
C PHE A 466 14.42 -10.69 6.36
N ASP A 467 13.74 -10.49 7.49
CA ASP A 467 12.66 -11.36 7.98
C ASP A 467 11.33 -11.07 7.26
N PHE A 468 11.13 -9.80 6.86
CA PHE A 468 9.92 -9.30 6.21
C PHE A 468 10.24 -8.35 5.06
N TYR A 469 9.28 -8.24 4.13
CA TYR A 469 9.39 -7.42 2.92
C TYR A 469 8.05 -6.74 2.70
N TRP A 470 8.01 -5.41 2.67
CA TRP A 470 6.87 -4.65 2.17
C TRP A 470 7.02 -4.43 0.67
N ASN A 471 6.01 -4.83 -0.09
CA ASN A 471 5.80 -4.33 -1.44
C ASN A 471 5.04 -2.99 -1.33
N TRP A 472 5.60 -1.90 -1.86
CA TRP A 472 5.08 -0.54 -1.72
C TRP A 472 4.92 0.14 -3.08
N GLU A 473 3.79 0.82 -3.27
CA GLU A 473 3.45 1.51 -4.52
C GLU A 473 3.81 2.99 -4.44
N LEU A 474 4.47 3.51 -5.50
CA LEU A 474 5.06 4.86 -5.50
C LEU A 474 4.01 5.97 -5.40
N ASP A 475 2.78 5.74 -5.90
CA ASP A 475 1.64 6.67 -5.84
C ASP A 475 0.82 6.55 -4.54
N THR A 476 1.31 5.80 -3.54
CA THR A 476 0.75 5.82 -2.19
C THR A 476 1.32 7.00 -1.38
N ARG A 477 0.46 7.73 -0.66
CA ARG A 477 0.85 8.80 0.27
C ARG A 477 0.35 8.52 1.68
N TYR A 478 1.12 8.95 2.68
CA TYR A 478 0.72 8.92 4.08
C TYR A 478 0.99 10.26 4.75
N THR A 479 -0.03 10.85 5.34
CA THR A 479 0.08 12.15 6.05
C THR A 479 0.71 12.00 7.43
N GLY A 480 0.58 10.83 8.07
CA GLY A 480 1.17 10.54 9.38
C GLY A 480 2.63 10.08 9.33
N HIS A 481 3.14 9.57 10.46
CA HIS A 481 4.52 9.05 10.57
C HIS A 481 4.64 7.56 10.20
N TYR A 482 5.46 7.20 9.21
CA TYR A 482 5.57 5.87 8.63
C TYR A 482 5.97 4.77 9.62
N TYR A 483 6.95 5.02 10.50
CA TYR A 483 7.33 4.03 11.54
C TYR A 483 6.15 3.64 12.43
N ASN A 484 5.37 4.63 12.87
CA ASN A 484 4.16 4.39 13.64
C ASN A 484 3.14 3.56 12.85
N LEU A 485 2.88 3.91 11.58
CA LEU A 485 1.98 3.10 10.74
C LEU A 485 2.41 1.63 10.66
N LEU A 486 3.67 1.36 10.28
CA LEU A 486 4.10 -0.02 10.01
C LEU A 486 4.20 -0.88 11.29
N GLU A 487 4.71 -0.34 12.40
CA GLU A 487 4.73 -1.09 13.67
C GLU A 487 3.30 -1.31 14.21
N ARG A 488 2.35 -0.38 14.00
CA ARG A 488 0.95 -0.57 14.40
C ARG A 488 0.23 -1.63 13.58
N LEU A 489 0.49 -1.69 12.26
CA LEU A 489 -0.01 -2.75 11.40
C LEU A 489 0.55 -4.13 11.80
N ASP A 490 1.84 -4.25 12.13
CA ASP A 490 2.41 -5.51 12.66
C ASP A 490 1.84 -5.86 14.04
N ALA A 491 1.74 -4.91 14.97
CA ALA A 491 1.19 -5.15 16.30
C ALA A 491 -0.25 -5.67 16.25
N PHE A 492 -1.11 -5.04 15.45
CA PHE A 492 -2.47 -5.50 15.19
C PHE A 492 -2.49 -6.92 14.61
N ALA A 493 -1.66 -7.18 13.58
CA ALA A 493 -1.62 -8.48 12.93
C ALA A 493 -1.08 -9.58 13.85
N LYS A 494 -0.09 -9.26 14.68
CA LYS A 494 0.49 -10.14 15.71
C LYS A 494 -0.51 -10.48 16.80
N ALA A 495 -1.37 -9.53 17.19
CA ALA A 495 -2.46 -9.75 18.14
C ALA A 495 -3.58 -10.66 17.61
N GLN A 496 -3.74 -10.80 16.28
CA GLN A 496 -4.84 -11.62 15.72
C GLN A 496 -4.66 -13.13 15.99
N PRO A 497 -5.66 -13.81 16.54
CA PRO A 497 -5.70 -15.27 16.61
C PRO A 497 -6.05 -15.88 15.26
N ARG A 498 -5.55 -17.09 14.98
CA ARG A 498 -5.85 -17.84 13.74
C ARG A 498 -7.30 -18.34 13.67
N LYS A 499 -7.96 -18.56 14.80
CA LYS A 499 -9.40 -18.88 14.90
C LYS A 499 -10.25 -17.82 14.18
N TYR A 500 -11.09 -18.24 13.24
CA TYR A 500 -11.93 -17.41 12.35
C TYR A 500 -11.19 -16.25 11.64
N LEU A 501 -9.88 -16.37 11.40
CA LEU A 501 -9.07 -15.26 10.87
C LEU A 501 -9.37 -14.95 9.41
N TRP A 502 -9.43 -15.98 8.56
CA TRP A 502 -9.74 -15.83 7.14
C TRP A 502 -11.12 -15.20 6.93
N GLU A 503 -12.07 -15.58 7.78
CA GLU A 503 -13.42 -15.06 7.77
C GLU A 503 -13.44 -13.59 8.17
N ARG A 504 -12.73 -13.18 9.23
CA ARG A 504 -12.60 -11.74 9.54
C ARG A 504 -11.91 -10.97 8.43
N ASN A 505 -10.91 -11.55 7.78
CA ASN A 505 -10.18 -10.94 6.67
C ASN A 505 -11.05 -10.76 5.42
N GLU A 506 -12.11 -11.55 5.23
CA GLU A 506 -13.00 -11.53 4.06
C GLU A 506 -14.00 -10.35 4.03
N ARG A 507 -13.90 -9.39 4.96
CA ARG A 507 -14.90 -8.33 5.20
C ARG A 507 -14.23 -6.97 5.41
N TYR A 508 -14.84 -5.89 4.89
CA TYR A 508 -14.52 -4.55 5.37
C TYR A 508 -15.03 -4.38 6.79
N TYR A 509 -14.18 -3.92 7.71
CA TYR A 509 -14.60 -3.54 9.05
C TYR A 509 -15.24 -2.14 9.01
N ILE A 510 -16.57 -2.10 9.17
CA ILE A 510 -17.40 -0.90 9.25
C ILE A 510 -17.78 -0.67 10.72
N PRO A 511 -17.22 0.32 11.44
CA PRO A 511 -17.44 0.48 12.87
C PRO A 511 -18.91 0.74 13.23
N ALA A 512 -19.58 1.65 12.51
CA ALA A 512 -20.97 2.02 12.76
C ALA A 512 -21.97 0.86 12.59
N TYR A 513 -21.63 -0.16 11.80
CA TYR A 513 -22.44 -1.37 11.63
C TYR A 513 -22.05 -2.49 12.61
N HIS A 514 -20.74 -2.75 12.78
CA HIS A 514 -20.30 -3.87 13.59
C HIS A 514 -20.16 -3.55 15.10
N GLY A 515 -20.08 -2.28 15.47
CA GLY A 515 -19.56 -1.84 16.76
C GLY A 515 -18.07 -2.17 16.91
N PRO A 516 -17.51 -2.09 18.14
CA PRO A 516 -16.08 -2.27 18.42
C PRO A 516 -15.49 -3.58 17.87
N TYR A 517 -14.19 -3.59 17.56
CA TYR A 517 -13.55 -4.70 16.85
C TYR A 517 -13.69 -6.07 17.56
N ASP A 518 -13.72 -6.12 18.89
CA ASP A 518 -13.99 -7.36 19.63
C ASP A 518 -15.44 -7.85 19.55
N LYS A 519 -16.41 -6.96 19.30
CA LYS A 519 -17.79 -7.34 18.95
C LYS A 519 -17.83 -7.89 17.52
N PHE A 520 -17.16 -7.23 16.57
CA PHE A 520 -16.98 -7.73 15.20
C PHE A 520 -16.41 -9.16 15.18
N ARG A 521 -15.33 -9.40 15.94
CA ARG A 521 -14.71 -10.73 16.07
C ARG A 521 -15.72 -11.81 16.49
N LYS A 522 -16.60 -11.50 17.45
CA LYS A 522 -17.62 -12.44 17.97
C LYS A 522 -18.78 -12.67 17.01
N MET A 523 -19.15 -11.68 16.20
CA MET A 523 -20.25 -11.82 15.23
C MET A 523 -19.89 -12.72 14.03
N VAL A 524 -18.61 -12.88 13.73
CA VAL A 524 -18.14 -13.79 12.65
C VAL A 524 -18.19 -15.28 13.07
N GLU A 525 -18.23 -15.58 14.37
CA GLU A 525 -18.24 -16.96 14.89
C GLU A 525 -19.44 -17.81 14.43
N PRO A 526 -20.71 -17.44 14.72
CA PRO A 526 -21.87 -18.31 14.47
C PRO A 526 -22.10 -18.62 12.98
N GLU A 527 -21.82 -17.65 12.10
CA GLU A 527 -22.02 -17.76 10.65
C GLU A 527 -21.06 -18.77 9.97
N THR A 528 -19.95 -19.09 10.61
CA THR A 528 -18.80 -19.75 9.95
C THR A 528 -18.43 -21.11 10.53
N ASP A 529 -19.16 -21.54 11.56
CA ASP A 529 -18.80 -22.64 12.46
C ASP A 529 -18.82 -24.06 11.83
N LYS A 530 -19.34 -24.19 10.60
CA LYS A 530 -19.26 -25.41 9.76
C LYS A 530 -18.20 -25.36 8.66
N TYR A 531 -17.66 -24.17 8.36
CA TYR A 531 -16.85 -23.89 7.17
C TYR A 531 -15.53 -23.18 7.49
N THR A 532 -15.12 -23.16 8.77
CA THR A 532 -13.98 -22.35 9.20
C THR A 532 -12.64 -22.85 8.67
N VAL A 533 -11.85 -21.92 8.13
CA VAL A 533 -10.49 -22.15 7.66
C VAL A 533 -9.52 -22.10 8.84
N TRP A 534 -9.48 -23.19 9.60
CA TRP A 534 -8.53 -23.34 10.72
C TRP A 534 -7.11 -23.70 10.28
N GLY A 535 -6.90 -24.07 9.03
CA GLY A 535 -5.61 -24.55 8.55
C GLY A 535 -5.56 -24.61 7.03
N PRO A 536 -4.47 -25.14 6.46
CA PRO A 536 -4.39 -25.30 5.02
C PRO A 536 -5.55 -26.18 4.54
N PRO A 537 -6.29 -25.75 3.50
CA PRO A 537 -7.35 -26.56 2.92
C PRO A 537 -6.76 -27.83 2.29
N PRO A 538 -7.52 -28.95 2.21
CA PRO A 538 -7.00 -30.19 1.63
C PRO A 538 -6.54 -30.00 0.18
N ASN A 539 -5.27 -30.26 -0.09
CA ASN A 539 -4.69 -30.29 -1.44
C ASN A 539 -3.64 -31.41 -1.50
N PRO A 540 -3.80 -32.43 -2.37
CA PRO A 540 -2.90 -33.59 -2.41
C PRO A 540 -1.51 -33.28 -3.01
N TYR A 541 -1.35 -32.16 -3.70
CA TYR A 541 -0.08 -31.78 -4.38
C TYR A 541 0.71 -30.72 -3.61
N ILE A 542 0.13 -30.11 -2.58
CA ILE A 542 0.79 -29.12 -1.73
C ILE A 542 1.16 -29.77 -0.40
N ARG A 543 2.41 -29.57 0.02
CA ARG A 543 2.87 -29.86 1.39
C ARG A 543 2.93 -28.53 2.15
N PRO A 544 1.97 -28.24 3.05
CA PRO A 544 1.96 -26.99 3.81
C PRO A 544 3.24 -26.77 4.61
N VAL A 545 3.74 -25.53 4.63
CA VAL A 545 4.95 -25.14 5.37
C VAL A 545 4.64 -24.40 6.68
N GLY A 546 3.40 -23.94 6.85
CA GLY A 546 2.94 -23.26 8.07
C GLY A 546 2.80 -24.21 9.28
N PRO A 547 2.59 -23.65 10.47
CA PRO A 547 2.51 -24.43 11.70
C PRO A 547 1.35 -25.43 11.66
N LYS A 548 1.63 -26.66 12.12
CA LYS A 548 0.59 -27.68 12.29
C LYS A 548 -0.47 -27.18 13.27
N ARG A 549 -1.75 -27.32 12.90
CA ARG A 549 -2.89 -27.01 13.79
C ARG A 549 -2.74 -27.76 15.13
N PRO A 550 -3.08 -27.14 16.27
CA PRO A 550 -3.08 -27.83 17.56
C PRO A 550 -4.04 -29.02 17.53
N ASN A 551 -3.77 -30.06 18.33
CA ASN A 551 -4.64 -31.23 18.47
C ASN A 551 -5.80 -30.93 19.45
N VAL A 552 -6.57 -29.88 19.15
CA VAL A 552 -7.79 -29.48 19.86
C VAL A 552 -8.89 -29.25 18.82
N ASP A 553 -10.14 -29.42 19.24
CA ASP A 553 -11.28 -28.98 18.46
C ASP A 553 -11.24 -27.44 18.29
N PRO A 554 -11.32 -26.89 17.07
CA PRO A 554 -11.54 -25.48 16.78
C PRO A 554 -12.47 -24.75 17.77
N LYS A 555 -13.59 -25.37 18.14
CA LYS A 555 -14.58 -24.77 19.03
C LYS A 555 -14.06 -24.56 20.45
N LYS A 556 -13.09 -25.37 20.87
CA LYS A 556 -12.49 -25.38 22.22
C LYS A 556 -11.24 -24.52 22.36
N ASP A 557 -10.65 -24.00 21.28
CA ASP A 557 -9.61 -22.97 21.40
C ASP A 557 -10.26 -21.63 21.78
N HIS A 558 -9.79 -21.05 22.88
CA HIS A 558 -10.23 -19.75 23.39
C HIS A 558 -9.42 -18.61 22.75
N TYR A 559 -9.29 -18.61 21.41
CA TYR A 559 -8.52 -17.64 20.66
C TYR A 559 -7.04 -17.55 21.04
N THR A 560 -6.41 -18.68 21.39
CA THR A 560 -5.02 -18.71 21.87
C THR A 560 -4.02 -18.97 20.76
N TRP A 561 -4.38 -19.76 19.75
CA TRP A 561 -3.44 -20.14 18.70
C TRP A 561 -3.19 -19.01 17.70
N GLY A 562 -1.91 -18.66 17.54
CA GLY A 562 -1.43 -17.61 16.64
C GLY A 562 -1.43 -16.19 17.23
N VAL A 563 -1.86 -15.99 18.48
CA VAL A 563 -1.65 -14.72 19.18
C VAL A 563 -0.18 -14.59 19.57
N GLY A 564 0.43 -13.43 19.29
CA GLY A 564 1.87 -13.21 19.48
C GLY A 564 2.75 -13.71 18.33
N GLU A 565 2.19 -14.49 17.39
CA GLU A 565 2.85 -14.91 16.15
C GLU A 565 2.78 -13.77 15.13
N ALA A 566 3.92 -13.38 14.53
CA ALA A 566 3.93 -12.40 13.45
C ALA A 566 3.13 -12.93 12.23
N ALA A 567 2.45 -12.04 11.51
CA ALA A 567 1.74 -12.44 10.30
C ALA A 567 2.70 -12.60 9.11
N ASP A 568 2.55 -13.71 8.39
CA ASP A 568 3.23 -14.00 7.13
C ASP A 568 2.75 -13.11 5.98
N TYR A 569 1.50 -12.65 6.03
CA TYR A 569 0.94 -11.69 5.09
C TYR A 569 0.13 -10.62 5.82
N ILE A 570 0.36 -9.34 5.50
CA ILE A 570 -0.47 -8.21 5.95
C ILE A 570 -0.95 -7.45 4.71
N SER A 571 -2.26 -7.44 4.47
CA SER A 571 -2.90 -6.63 3.42
C SER A 571 -3.56 -5.37 3.99
N LEU A 572 -3.72 -4.35 3.14
CA LEU A 572 -4.47 -3.13 3.44
C LEU A 572 -5.91 -3.15 2.85
N ALA A 573 -6.30 -4.25 2.21
CA ALA A 573 -7.65 -4.53 1.71
C ALA A 573 -8.11 -5.94 2.13
N PRO A 574 -9.44 -6.21 2.21
CA PRO A 574 -9.97 -7.52 2.57
C PRO A 574 -9.45 -8.65 1.67
N LEU A 575 -9.15 -9.80 2.30
CA LEU A 575 -8.76 -11.04 1.62
C LEU A 575 -10.02 -11.76 1.12
N PHE A 576 -10.71 -11.23 0.12
CA PHE A 576 -12.00 -11.75 -0.33
C PHE A 576 -11.88 -13.09 -1.07
N ASN A 577 -12.97 -13.88 -1.08
CA ASN A 577 -13.09 -15.07 -1.93
C ASN A 577 -13.59 -14.67 -3.34
N PRO A 578 -12.80 -14.84 -4.42
CA PRO A 578 -13.16 -14.36 -5.74
C PRO A 578 -14.11 -15.30 -6.52
N ILE A 579 -14.29 -16.55 -6.10
CA ILE A 579 -14.86 -17.63 -6.94
C ILE A 579 -16.25 -17.29 -7.49
N LEU A 580 -17.18 -16.84 -6.63
CA LEU A 580 -18.56 -16.49 -7.02
C LEU A 580 -18.74 -15.00 -7.41
N THR A 581 -17.66 -14.23 -7.52
CA THR A 581 -17.73 -12.83 -7.96
C THR A 581 -17.76 -12.73 -9.50
N LYS A 582 -17.90 -11.52 -10.03
CA LYS A 582 -17.60 -11.19 -11.43
C LYS A 582 -16.26 -10.46 -11.57
N TRP A 583 -15.34 -10.59 -10.62
CA TRP A 583 -14.01 -10.00 -10.75
C TRP A 583 -13.23 -10.70 -11.86
N VAL A 584 -12.53 -9.94 -12.71
CA VAL A 584 -11.91 -10.45 -13.95
C VAL A 584 -10.85 -11.51 -13.67
N GLY A 585 -9.91 -11.24 -12.77
CA GLY A 585 -8.82 -12.17 -12.43
C GLY A 585 -9.23 -13.43 -11.66
N LYS A 586 -10.52 -13.69 -11.41
CA LYS A 586 -10.94 -14.80 -10.52
C LYS A 586 -10.55 -16.19 -11.02
N HIS A 587 -10.31 -16.35 -12.33
CA HIS A 587 -9.90 -17.60 -12.97
C HIS A 587 -8.39 -17.69 -13.24
N ASP A 588 -7.63 -16.64 -12.94
CA ASP A 588 -6.18 -16.55 -13.19
C ASP A 588 -5.38 -17.38 -12.17
N ILE A 589 -5.38 -18.70 -12.39
CA ILE A 589 -4.68 -19.67 -11.56
C ILE A 589 -4.20 -20.87 -12.40
N TRP A 590 -2.91 -21.15 -12.33
CA TRP A 590 -2.20 -22.10 -13.20
C TRP A 590 -1.32 -23.05 -12.37
N GLY A 591 -1.07 -24.26 -12.88
CA GLY A 591 -0.30 -25.34 -12.19
C GLY A 591 -1.00 -25.99 -10.99
N PHE A 592 -1.79 -25.23 -10.23
CA PHE A 592 -2.65 -25.73 -9.14
C PHE A 592 -3.81 -26.61 -9.66
N LEU A 593 -4.78 -26.96 -8.80
CA LEU A 593 -5.94 -27.83 -9.08
C LEU A 593 -6.97 -27.24 -10.09
N GLY A 594 -6.62 -26.18 -10.81
CA GLY A 594 -7.52 -25.42 -11.69
C GLY A 594 -8.45 -24.44 -10.96
N PRO A 595 -9.13 -23.56 -11.71
CA PRO A 595 -10.00 -22.53 -11.15
C PRO A 595 -11.30 -23.05 -10.52
N GLU A 596 -11.69 -24.29 -10.73
CA GLU A 596 -12.86 -24.92 -10.08
C GLU A 596 -12.51 -25.42 -8.68
N ASN A 597 -11.33 -26.01 -8.52
CA ASN A 597 -10.98 -26.79 -7.33
C ASN A 597 -9.94 -26.13 -6.42
N THR A 598 -9.21 -25.10 -6.89
CA THR A 598 -8.16 -24.46 -6.06
C THR A 598 -8.76 -23.43 -5.10
N PRO A 599 -8.69 -23.64 -3.78
CA PRO A 599 -9.09 -22.62 -2.80
C PRO A 599 -8.13 -21.45 -2.86
N ARG A 600 -8.67 -20.23 -2.97
CA ARG A 600 -7.89 -19.01 -3.19
C ARG A 600 -8.52 -17.80 -2.54
N ARG A 601 -7.73 -16.74 -2.38
CA ARG A 601 -8.17 -15.42 -1.91
C ARG A 601 -7.56 -14.35 -2.81
N ALA A 602 -8.26 -13.22 -2.89
CA ALA A 602 -7.83 -12.05 -3.62
C ALA A 602 -7.83 -10.83 -2.70
N ALA A 603 -7.04 -9.82 -3.04
CA ALA A 603 -7.00 -8.52 -2.38
C ALA A 603 -6.58 -7.49 -3.42
N ILE A 604 -7.40 -6.44 -3.60
CA ILE A 604 -7.16 -5.40 -4.61
C ILE A 604 -6.15 -4.38 -4.08
N GLY A 605 -5.18 -4.01 -4.91
CA GLY A 605 -3.98 -3.29 -4.51
C GLY A 605 -2.91 -4.23 -3.94
N THR A 606 -1.64 -4.00 -4.26
CA THR A 606 -0.56 -4.91 -3.86
C THR A 606 0.27 -4.40 -2.67
N GLN A 607 -0.07 -3.23 -2.11
CA GLN A 607 0.56 -2.66 -0.90
C GLN A 607 0.39 -3.63 0.28
N SER A 608 1.44 -4.38 0.60
CA SER A 608 1.34 -5.46 1.57
C SER A 608 2.71 -5.95 2.06
N ARG A 609 2.72 -6.54 3.27
CA ARG A 609 3.90 -7.17 3.85
C ARG A 609 3.87 -8.68 3.63
N CYS A 610 4.97 -9.25 3.19
CA CYS A 610 5.22 -10.70 3.18
C CYS A 610 6.35 -11.04 4.15
N SER A 611 6.27 -12.19 4.85
CA SER A 611 7.41 -12.80 5.52
C SER A 611 8.38 -13.40 4.49
N LYS A 612 9.65 -13.56 4.88
CA LYS A 612 10.62 -14.31 4.07
C LYS A 612 10.11 -15.72 3.75
N LEU A 613 9.48 -16.39 4.72
CA LEU A 613 8.90 -17.71 4.55
C LEU A 613 7.82 -17.73 3.46
N LEU A 614 6.96 -16.71 3.40
CA LEU A 614 5.95 -16.59 2.35
C LEU A 614 6.58 -16.38 0.98
N LEU A 615 7.53 -15.44 0.83
CA LEU A 615 8.19 -15.20 -0.46
C LEU A 615 9.03 -16.40 -0.94
N ASP A 616 9.75 -17.08 -0.04
CA ASP A 616 10.46 -18.33 -0.35
C ASP A 616 9.49 -19.45 -0.79
N THR A 617 8.26 -19.46 -0.25
CA THR A 617 7.23 -20.43 -0.61
C THR A 617 6.62 -20.09 -1.97
N MET A 618 6.25 -18.83 -2.20
CA MET A 618 5.80 -18.33 -3.50
C MET A 618 6.84 -18.64 -4.59
N HIS A 619 8.13 -18.40 -4.32
CA HIS A 619 9.23 -18.70 -5.24
C HIS A 619 9.27 -20.19 -5.60
N LYS A 620 9.15 -21.08 -4.60
CA LYS A 620 9.12 -22.55 -4.79
C LYS A 620 7.86 -23.05 -5.50
N GLU A 621 6.72 -22.39 -5.37
CA GLU A 621 5.52 -22.72 -6.13
C GLU A 621 5.65 -22.25 -7.59
N ASN A 622 6.07 -21.00 -7.82
CA ASN A 622 6.31 -20.47 -9.17
C ASN A 622 7.37 -21.28 -9.95
N LEU A 623 8.43 -21.77 -9.29
CA LEU A 623 9.41 -22.71 -9.88
C LEU A 623 8.84 -24.07 -10.30
N LYS A 624 7.64 -24.45 -9.83
CA LYS A 624 6.91 -25.66 -10.27
C LYS A 624 5.86 -25.36 -11.34
N GLY A 625 5.69 -24.10 -11.73
CA GLY A 625 4.58 -23.64 -12.57
C GLY A 625 3.28 -23.37 -11.81
N ASN A 626 3.29 -23.43 -10.48
CA ASN A 626 2.12 -23.09 -9.64
C ASN A 626 2.05 -21.57 -9.46
N HIS A 627 1.14 -20.93 -10.21
CA HIS A 627 1.05 -19.48 -10.35
C HIS A 627 -0.40 -18.98 -10.20
N ALA A 628 -0.57 -17.72 -9.82
CA ALA A 628 -1.87 -17.03 -9.76
C ALA A 628 -1.66 -15.53 -10.06
N SER A 629 -2.72 -14.80 -10.38
CA SER A 629 -2.61 -13.34 -10.62
C SER A 629 -2.01 -12.57 -9.42
N SER A 630 -1.49 -11.37 -9.67
CA SER A 630 -0.77 -10.57 -8.68
C SER A 630 -1.61 -10.24 -7.45
N GLU A 631 -2.88 -9.93 -7.68
CA GLU A 631 -3.89 -9.65 -6.64
C GLU A 631 -4.46 -10.91 -5.99
N MET A 632 -3.84 -12.08 -6.21
CA MET A 632 -4.17 -13.36 -5.58
C MET A 632 -2.99 -14.08 -4.94
N THR A 633 -1.78 -13.95 -5.49
CA THR A 633 -0.67 -14.87 -5.18
C THR A 633 -0.32 -14.96 -3.68
N PRO A 634 0.06 -13.89 -2.96
CA PRO A 634 0.55 -14.03 -1.58
C PRO A 634 -0.47 -14.67 -0.64
N GLN A 635 -1.70 -14.16 -0.65
CA GLN A 635 -2.82 -14.63 0.18
C GLN A 635 -3.29 -16.03 -0.22
N THR A 636 -3.23 -16.40 -1.50
CA THR A 636 -3.55 -17.77 -1.95
C THR A 636 -2.47 -18.76 -1.53
N VAL A 637 -1.19 -18.44 -1.72
CA VAL A 637 -0.08 -19.29 -1.23
C VAL A 637 -0.12 -19.38 0.30
N ALA A 638 -0.39 -18.27 1.02
CA ALA A 638 -0.52 -18.28 2.47
C ALA A 638 -1.68 -19.19 2.94
N LEU A 639 -2.84 -19.12 2.29
CA LEU A 639 -3.98 -20.02 2.54
C LEU A 639 -3.59 -21.48 2.34
N LEU A 640 -3.07 -21.81 1.16
CA LEU A 640 -2.73 -23.19 0.77
C LEU A 640 -1.64 -23.82 1.64
N HIS A 641 -0.72 -23.00 2.17
CA HIS A 641 0.36 -23.47 3.05
C HIS A 641 0.09 -23.29 4.56
N GLY A 642 -1.08 -22.77 4.97
CA GLY A 642 -1.45 -22.62 6.37
C GLY A 642 -0.70 -21.49 7.11
N LEU A 643 -0.17 -20.53 6.37
CA LEU A 643 0.53 -19.35 6.89
C LEU A 643 -0.45 -18.31 7.45
N LYS A 644 0.01 -17.40 8.30
CA LYS A 644 -0.85 -16.40 8.96
C LYS A 644 -1.02 -15.17 8.07
N ALA A 645 -2.15 -15.07 7.37
CA ALA A 645 -2.54 -13.86 6.65
C ALA A 645 -3.51 -13.00 7.49
N VAL A 646 -3.34 -11.68 7.45
CA VAL A 646 -4.19 -10.71 8.15
C VAL A 646 -4.53 -9.55 7.21
N TYR A 647 -5.81 -9.16 7.15
CA TYR A 647 -6.21 -7.85 6.66
C TYR A 647 -6.17 -6.85 7.82
N ALA A 648 -5.38 -5.78 7.67
CA ALA A 648 -5.31 -4.70 8.63
C ALA A 648 -6.30 -3.57 8.23
N PRO A 649 -7.30 -3.25 9.09
CA PRO A 649 -8.40 -2.37 8.74
C PRO A 649 -8.00 -0.88 8.80
N ILE A 650 -7.24 -0.42 7.80
CA ILE A 650 -6.78 0.98 7.69
C ILE A 650 -7.98 1.96 7.64
N PRO A 651 -7.90 3.13 8.30
CA PRO A 651 -8.93 4.16 8.22
C PRO A 651 -9.19 4.61 6.78
N MET A 652 -10.43 4.49 6.33
CA MET A 652 -10.91 4.89 5.01
C MET A 652 -12.08 5.85 5.17
N PHE A 653 -11.97 7.02 4.54
CA PHE A 653 -12.99 8.06 4.53
C PHE A 653 -13.69 8.13 3.18
N PHE A 654 -14.85 8.80 3.17
CA PHE A 654 -15.69 8.95 2.00
C PHE A 654 -16.06 10.43 1.77
N ASP A 655 -16.23 10.81 0.51
CA ASP A 655 -16.69 12.15 0.11
C ASP A 655 -18.20 12.39 0.35
N ARG A 656 -18.90 11.37 0.85
CA ARG A 656 -20.34 11.33 1.18
C ARG A 656 -20.54 10.69 2.54
N ALA A 657 -21.54 11.15 3.29
CA ALA A 657 -21.93 10.59 4.59
C ALA A 657 -22.72 9.28 4.43
N TRP A 658 -22.02 8.18 4.14
CA TRP A 658 -22.62 6.85 4.03
C TRP A 658 -22.96 6.28 5.41
N GLY A 659 -24.22 5.84 5.59
CA GLY A 659 -24.65 5.11 6.78
C GLY A 659 -24.04 3.71 6.89
N GLY A 660 -23.83 3.23 8.11
CA GLY A 660 -23.16 1.95 8.37
C GLY A 660 -23.85 0.76 7.71
N ALA A 661 -25.19 0.71 7.74
CA ALA A 661 -25.97 -0.35 7.08
C ALA A 661 -25.85 -0.29 5.55
N MET A 662 -25.77 0.90 4.96
CA MET A 662 -25.54 1.07 3.51
C MET A 662 -24.15 0.57 3.12
N LEU A 663 -23.12 0.92 3.89
CA LEU A 663 -21.76 0.42 3.64
C LEU A 663 -21.71 -1.11 3.74
N ALA A 664 -22.38 -1.71 4.72
CA ALA A 664 -22.46 -3.16 4.84
C ALA A 664 -23.17 -3.80 3.62
N LYS A 665 -24.31 -3.24 3.21
CA LYS A 665 -25.06 -3.64 2.00
C LYS A 665 -24.20 -3.62 0.72
N TYR A 666 -23.35 -2.61 0.55
CA TYR A 666 -22.60 -2.41 -0.71
C TYR A 666 -21.20 -3.00 -0.73
N PHE A 667 -20.52 -3.12 0.41
CA PHE A 667 -19.13 -3.59 0.51
C PHE A 667 -18.97 -4.95 1.19
N ASN A 668 -19.98 -5.42 1.93
CA ASN A 668 -20.07 -6.75 2.51
C ASN A 668 -21.33 -7.53 2.03
N PRO A 669 -21.63 -7.60 0.70
CA PRO A 669 -22.88 -8.16 0.16
C PRO A 669 -22.95 -9.69 0.13
N GLY A 670 -21.92 -10.40 0.60
CA GLY A 670 -21.86 -11.85 0.65
C GLY A 670 -22.93 -12.43 1.59
N PRO A 671 -23.32 -13.70 1.41
CA PRO A 671 -24.44 -14.31 2.13
C PRO A 671 -24.25 -14.38 3.66
N ARG A 672 -23.01 -14.23 4.15
CA ARG A 672 -22.67 -14.12 5.59
C ARG A 672 -21.97 -12.80 5.91
N GLY A 673 -22.16 -11.78 5.08
CA GLY A 673 -21.49 -10.49 5.18
C GLY A 673 -20.05 -10.48 4.65
N GLU A 674 -19.67 -11.37 3.74
CA GLU A 674 -18.37 -11.29 3.04
C GLU A 674 -18.33 -10.14 2.00
N SER A 675 -17.16 -9.57 1.74
CA SER A 675 -16.97 -8.65 0.60
C SER A 675 -16.92 -9.38 -0.75
N GLY A 676 -16.61 -10.68 -0.74
CA GLY A 676 -16.58 -11.56 -1.92
C GLY A 676 -17.70 -12.60 -1.92
N ASN A 677 -17.48 -13.72 -2.60
CA ASN A 677 -18.37 -14.88 -2.65
C ASN A 677 -19.83 -14.60 -3.14
N THR A 678 -20.03 -13.52 -3.89
CA THR A 678 -21.31 -13.18 -4.54
C THR A 678 -21.06 -12.37 -5.83
N PRO A 679 -21.90 -12.50 -6.88
CA PRO A 679 -21.82 -11.67 -8.07
C PRO A 679 -22.01 -10.17 -7.76
N GLN A 680 -22.61 -9.85 -6.60
CA GLN A 680 -22.83 -8.48 -6.15
C GLN A 680 -21.65 -7.84 -5.40
N SER A 681 -20.51 -8.52 -5.28
CA SER A 681 -19.29 -8.01 -4.64
C SER A 681 -18.91 -6.61 -5.14
N ALA A 682 -18.34 -5.77 -4.27
CA ALA A 682 -17.79 -4.48 -4.68
C ALA A 682 -16.61 -4.61 -5.68
N PHE A 683 -15.94 -5.77 -5.67
CA PHE A 683 -14.84 -6.13 -6.58
C PHE A 683 -15.33 -6.80 -7.88
N SER A 684 -16.63 -7.07 -8.02
CA SER A 684 -17.19 -7.57 -9.28
C SER A 684 -17.07 -6.52 -10.38
N TRP A 685 -16.84 -6.98 -11.61
CA TRP A 685 -16.90 -6.14 -12.81
C TRP A 685 -18.16 -5.26 -12.84
N GLY A 686 -17.97 -3.97 -13.07
CA GLY A 686 -19.02 -2.96 -13.11
C GLY A 686 -19.58 -2.50 -11.76
N ASN A 687 -19.13 -3.04 -10.62
CA ASN A 687 -19.50 -2.58 -9.27
C ASN A 687 -18.42 -1.70 -8.61
N GLU A 688 -17.22 -1.64 -9.18
CA GLU A 688 -16.05 -0.94 -8.60
C GLU A 688 -16.26 0.58 -8.45
N MET A 689 -17.27 1.15 -9.11
CA MET A 689 -17.70 2.55 -8.91
C MET A 689 -18.04 2.88 -7.45
N ARG A 690 -18.32 1.86 -6.63
CA ARG A 690 -18.48 1.98 -5.17
C ARG A 690 -17.29 2.64 -4.50
N PHE A 691 -16.10 2.46 -5.05
CA PHE A 691 -14.86 3.03 -4.52
C PHE A 691 -14.56 4.46 -4.97
N ASN A 692 -15.31 5.03 -5.93
CA ASN A 692 -14.98 6.35 -6.52
C ASN A 692 -14.86 7.46 -5.48
N GLY A 693 -15.75 7.46 -4.49
CA GLY A 693 -15.79 8.43 -3.39
C GLY A 693 -14.94 8.06 -2.17
N THR A 694 -14.01 7.08 -2.24
CA THR A 694 -13.19 6.63 -1.09
C THR A 694 -11.82 7.32 -1.02
N THR A 695 -11.12 7.24 0.12
CA THR A 695 -9.70 7.63 0.22
C THR A 695 -8.69 6.53 -0.15
N TRP A 696 -9.16 5.33 -0.52
CA TRP A 696 -8.29 4.18 -0.80
C TRP A 696 -8.89 3.24 -1.85
N TYR A 697 -8.55 3.46 -3.13
CA TYR A 697 -8.74 2.51 -4.24
C TYR A 697 -8.10 3.05 -5.52
N TYR A 698 -7.54 2.20 -6.38
CA TYR A 698 -6.79 2.63 -7.58
C TYR A 698 -7.57 3.48 -8.61
N ARG A 699 -8.92 3.55 -8.50
CA ARG A 699 -9.80 4.42 -9.30
C ARG A 699 -10.42 5.60 -8.53
N ALA A 700 -10.14 5.77 -7.24
CA ALA A 700 -10.79 6.77 -6.39
C ALA A 700 -10.39 8.22 -6.71
N THR A 701 -11.34 9.16 -6.57
CA THR A 701 -11.12 10.60 -6.81
C THR A 701 -10.61 11.38 -5.59
N PRO A 702 -11.12 11.16 -4.35
CA PRO A 702 -10.68 11.93 -3.16
C PRO A 702 -9.18 11.94 -2.83
N PRO A 703 -8.37 10.89 -3.07
CA PRO A 703 -6.97 10.86 -2.65
C PRO A 703 -6.13 12.01 -3.21
N THR A 704 -6.12 12.18 -4.54
CA THR A 704 -5.41 13.28 -5.21
C THR A 704 -5.94 14.65 -4.75
N ARG A 705 -7.27 14.82 -4.67
CA ARG A 705 -7.88 16.09 -4.26
C ARG A 705 -7.50 16.49 -2.84
N LEU A 706 -7.63 15.57 -1.87
CA LEU A 706 -7.22 15.79 -0.48
C LEU A 706 -5.74 16.15 -0.39
N TYR A 707 -4.89 15.45 -1.15
CA TYR A 707 -3.45 15.66 -1.12
C TYR A 707 -3.05 17.02 -1.73
N ASN A 708 -3.65 17.41 -2.86
CA ASN A 708 -3.49 18.74 -3.47
C ASN A 708 -3.87 19.84 -2.48
N ASN A 709 -5.08 19.75 -1.90
CA ASN A 709 -5.56 20.71 -0.91
C ASN A 709 -4.60 20.78 0.30
N TRP A 710 -4.13 19.65 0.81
CA TRP A 710 -3.19 19.58 1.94
C TRP A 710 -1.82 20.18 1.65
N LEU A 711 -1.29 20.01 0.42
CA LEU A 711 -0.10 20.70 -0.07
C LEU A 711 -0.28 22.22 -0.27
N GLY A 712 -1.49 22.75 -0.01
CA GLY A 712 -1.83 24.16 -0.19
C GLY A 712 -2.13 24.53 -1.65
N TRP A 713 -2.30 23.54 -2.52
CA TRP A 713 -2.61 23.73 -3.94
C TRP A 713 -4.12 23.83 -4.17
N GLU A 714 -4.52 24.60 -5.19
CA GLU A 714 -5.94 24.76 -5.50
C GLU A 714 -6.49 23.48 -6.15
N ASP A 715 -7.52 22.89 -5.57
CA ASP A 715 -8.31 21.84 -6.22
C ASP A 715 -9.78 22.02 -5.87
N SER A 716 -10.59 22.19 -6.91
CA SER A 716 -12.04 22.33 -6.82
C SER A 716 -12.47 23.50 -5.91
N GLY A 717 -11.74 24.62 -6.01
CA GLY A 717 -11.99 25.86 -5.26
C GLY A 717 -11.53 25.86 -3.79
N ILE A 718 -10.76 24.85 -3.37
CA ILE A 718 -10.18 24.72 -2.02
C ILE A 718 -8.66 24.74 -2.13
N GLY A 719 -7.97 25.38 -1.18
CA GLY A 719 -6.52 25.58 -1.22
C GLY A 719 -6.10 26.77 -2.09
N GLY A 720 -4.79 27.01 -2.18
CA GLY A 720 -4.23 28.24 -2.74
C GLY A 720 -4.12 29.39 -1.72
N PRO A 721 -3.26 30.40 -1.97
CA PRO A 721 -2.89 31.41 -0.97
C PRO A 721 -4.08 32.26 -0.46
N GLU A 722 -5.00 32.63 -1.35
CA GLU A 722 -6.18 33.42 -1.03
C GLU A 722 -7.15 32.63 -0.14
N TRP A 723 -7.34 31.33 -0.42
CA TRP A 723 -8.21 30.46 0.35
C TRP A 723 -7.64 30.22 1.75
N GLU A 724 -6.35 29.90 1.86
CA GLU A 724 -5.70 29.65 3.15
C GLU A 724 -5.61 30.91 4.01
N LYS A 725 -5.47 32.09 3.41
CA LYS A 725 -5.54 33.36 4.13
C LYS A 725 -6.91 33.60 4.79
N ALA A 726 -7.99 33.06 4.21
CA ALA A 726 -9.35 33.22 4.73
C ALA A 726 -9.74 32.11 5.73
N HIS A 727 -9.28 30.88 5.52
CA HIS A 727 -9.73 29.71 6.29
C HIS A 727 -8.66 29.15 7.25
N GLY A 728 -7.37 29.33 6.94
CA GLY A 728 -6.24 28.67 7.60
C GLY A 728 -5.55 27.63 6.72
N ARG A 729 -4.39 27.14 7.16
CA ARG A 729 -3.69 26.05 6.46
C ARG A 729 -4.40 24.72 6.66
N ILE A 730 -4.48 23.93 5.59
CA ILE A 730 -5.10 22.60 5.62
C ILE A 730 -4.23 21.61 6.39
N CYS A 731 -4.87 20.80 7.23
CA CYS A 731 -4.23 19.69 7.93
C CYS A 731 -5.11 18.45 7.87
N LEU A 732 -4.48 17.27 7.96
CA LEU A 732 -5.15 15.97 7.86
C LEU A 732 -4.75 15.06 9.04
N PRO A 733 -5.64 14.16 9.48
CA PRO A 733 -5.27 13.08 10.42
C PRO A 733 -4.25 12.14 9.77
N PRO A 734 -3.61 11.22 10.53
CA PRO A 734 -2.76 10.19 9.94
C PRO A 734 -3.59 9.29 9.00
N MET A 735 -3.40 9.42 7.69
CA MET A 735 -4.28 8.82 6.67
C MET A 735 -3.47 8.33 5.48
N LEU A 736 -3.78 7.12 5.02
CA LEU A 736 -3.30 6.60 3.74
C LEU A 736 -4.20 7.10 2.60
N LEU A 737 -3.57 7.62 1.55
CA LEU A 737 -4.21 8.12 0.35
C LEU A 737 -3.65 7.34 -0.84
N HIS A 738 -4.52 6.70 -1.62
CA HIS A 738 -4.12 5.98 -2.83
C HIS A 738 -5.27 5.98 -3.88
N PRO A 739 -5.00 6.38 -5.14
CA PRO A 739 -3.70 6.80 -5.69
C PRO A 739 -3.47 8.32 -5.61
N VAL A 740 -2.22 8.74 -5.55
CA VAL A 740 -1.77 10.12 -5.77
C VAL A 740 -0.68 10.09 -6.84
N LYS A 741 -1.08 10.33 -8.09
CA LYS A 741 -0.22 10.22 -9.28
C LYS A 741 0.34 11.58 -9.68
N ASP A 742 1.60 11.56 -10.12
CA ASP A 742 2.35 12.71 -10.65
C ASP A 742 2.09 14.05 -9.91
N PRO A 743 2.21 14.10 -8.56
CA PRO A 743 1.83 15.28 -7.79
C PRO A 743 2.71 16.50 -8.08
N VAL A 744 2.17 17.38 -8.93
CA VAL A 744 2.72 18.70 -9.29
C VAL A 744 1.73 19.79 -8.96
N LYS A 745 2.23 21.01 -8.73
CA LYS A 745 1.40 22.16 -8.38
C LYS A 745 0.31 22.39 -9.43
N THR A 746 -0.93 22.44 -8.97
CA THR A 746 -2.10 22.59 -9.83
C THR A 746 -2.18 23.99 -10.46
N PRO A 747 -2.69 24.11 -11.70
CA PRO A 747 -3.01 25.42 -12.28
C PRO A 747 -4.26 26.04 -11.58
N PRO A 748 -4.45 27.36 -11.67
CA PRO A 748 -5.65 28.02 -11.12
C PRO A 748 -6.94 27.44 -11.70
N GLY A 749 -7.96 27.24 -10.85
CA GLY A 749 -9.24 26.63 -11.25
C GLY A 749 -9.20 25.13 -11.55
N PHE A 750 -8.13 24.42 -11.18
CA PHE A 750 -8.02 22.97 -11.33
C PHE A 750 -9.08 22.20 -10.52
N SER A 751 -9.46 21.02 -11.00
CA SER A 751 -10.36 20.11 -10.30
C SER A 751 -9.98 18.66 -10.61
N SER A 752 -9.60 17.90 -9.59
CA SER A 752 -9.33 16.47 -9.72
C SER A 752 -10.57 15.70 -10.18
N LYS A 753 -10.38 14.79 -11.12
CA LYS A 753 -11.37 13.79 -11.56
C LYS A 753 -10.67 12.45 -11.73
N SER A 754 -11.37 11.36 -11.45
CA SER A 754 -10.97 10.05 -11.96
C SER A 754 -11.37 9.95 -13.43
N GLU A 755 -10.40 9.89 -14.33
CA GLU A 755 -10.61 9.71 -15.78
C GLU A 755 -10.79 8.22 -16.16
N LEU A 756 -10.63 7.32 -15.20
CA LEU A 756 -10.75 5.88 -15.41
C LEU A 756 -12.23 5.48 -15.60
N PRO A 757 -12.60 4.88 -16.74
CA PRO A 757 -13.97 4.42 -16.94
C PRO A 757 -14.32 3.30 -15.96
N TYR A 758 -15.48 3.42 -15.30
CA TYR A 758 -16.06 2.36 -14.48
C TYR A 758 -16.99 1.42 -15.28
N GLU A 759 -17.25 1.76 -16.54
CA GLU A 759 -17.87 0.92 -17.55
C GLU A 759 -17.10 1.11 -18.86
N SER A 760 -16.51 0.05 -19.40
CA SER A 760 -16.23 0.01 -20.84
C SER A 760 -17.57 0.10 -21.58
N LYS A 761 -17.61 0.86 -22.68
CA LYS A 761 -18.83 0.90 -23.51
C LYS A 761 -19.11 -0.54 -23.95
N LYS A 762 -20.36 -0.99 -23.80
CA LYS A 762 -20.77 -2.31 -24.35
C LYS A 762 -20.27 -2.41 -25.81
N PRO A 763 -19.51 -3.45 -26.18
CA PRO A 763 -19.23 -3.72 -27.58
C PRO A 763 -20.58 -3.88 -28.30
N GLN A 764 -20.71 -3.22 -29.46
CA GLN A 764 -21.94 -3.20 -30.28
C GLN A 764 -22.09 -4.46 -31.14
#